data_AF-A0A1B3SM27-F1
#
_entry.id   AF-A0A1B3SM27-F1
#
_cell.length_a   1.000
_cell.length_b   1.000
_cell.length_c   1.000
_cell.angle_alpha   90.00
_cell.angle_beta   90.00
_cell.angle_gamma   90.00
#
_symmetry.space_group_name_H-M   'P 1'
#
loop_
_entity.id
_entity.type
_entity.pdbx_description
1 polymer ?
#
loop_
_entity_poly.entity_id
_entity_poly.type
_entity_poly.pdbx_seq_one_letter_code
_entity_poly.pdbx_strand_id
1 'polypeptide(L)'
;MYKFLTDEQESKYQSKKTNSMGTYDKKLEKLNSYKDKEFQRIEKSYQKAVLHFTKRREKIDAHLSKNKALIDEKLKAEKMTQDYHDEMIRLTESIFAKKVSDLNEDIEVLEQNYLLAKVDLDDGVENSRKYNEKIYIRSIEKKYGKLDFQKQFKLKKEELLKQGLVGKELKKATLNAKQEIYEQSNKEYMPMQLKFLDWVDNKKLKFEWWKATKHKQLLEMKHYSFKDWLTIKIWTIPLYLLLIIVGVILGAFYAGVVTNKMIYAISILLTLSIVFGVVFAKIPIWNKYFGGALIGCMIVGSLFVEFDVLPAEVQSTVKVWFKDQDFLGMYISVLLVGAVLLIPRKLIIKATGGFFALIIIGTLGATGLGLIGMLITGLSLEDFFLNYWLPILCDGNGGGIQPIGEIAGMNGFDKKDWMSAALAVSTVASILSVVMAGLIAAIGKARPSLSGDGRLVKKDIHTTERKSEAKDRNVAVAILVIGVIYILSDIIADKLLTKDVLGILIPNYAWMIVLGLLINIINLIPREIKKGVGKVNTFISKQTTWLLMFAVGMNYIDFQEFVNALNPTTLLMCLTFVLGASLLPLFTARIFNFYGVESSVAAGLCMTAQGGSGAIMVLGTSDRMELMPWGQITCRIAGSIILIFAGVFFSIYAKEPLPVGVV
;
A
#
# COMPACT_ATOMS: atom_id res chain seq x y z
N MET A 1 -35.31 25.61 -15.08
CA MET A 1 -35.28 25.76 -16.54
C MET A 1 -34.05 26.58 -16.90
N TYR A 2 -33.25 26.12 -17.86
CA TYR A 2 -32.08 26.88 -18.31
C TYR A 2 -32.57 28.07 -19.13
N LYS A 3 -32.34 29.30 -18.64
CA LYS A 3 -33.01 30.50 -19.17
C LYS A 3 -32.50 30.93 -20.55
N PHE A 4 -31.33 30.47 -21.00
CA PHE A 4 -30.67 30.98 -22.20
C PHE A 4 -30.40 29.88 -23.26
N LEU A 5 -31.00 28.70 -23.12
CA LEU A 5 -31.01 27.70 -24.19
C LEU A 5 -31.92 28.19 -25.34
N THR A 6 -31.59 27.82 -26.58
CA THR A 6 -32.51 28.04 -27.73
C THR A 6 -33.63 27.00 -27.67
N ASP A 7 -34.76 27.25 -28.35
CA ASP A 7 -35.89 26.32 -28.38
C ASP A 7 -35.49 24.91 -28.85
N GLU A 8 -34.61 24.82 -29.85
CA GLU A 8 -34.03 23.55 -30.31
C GLU A 8 -33.18 22.85 -29.23
N GLN A 9 -32.41 23.62 -28.46
CA GLN A 9 -31.54 23.08 -27.40
C GLN A 9 -32.35 22.66 -26.17
N GLU A 10 -33.37 23.43 -25.81
CA GLU A 10 -34.31 23.09 -24.73
C GLU A 10 -35.09 21.82 -25.10
N SER A 11 -35.61 21.72 -26.32
CA SER A 11 -36.26 20.51 -26.82
C SER A 11 -35.31 19.29 -26.80
N LYS A 12 -34.06 19.45 -27.26
CA LYS A 12 -33.02 18.40 -27.15
C LYS A 12 -32.67 18.04 -25.71
N TYR A 13 -32.65 19.01 -24.78
CA TYR A 13 -32.41 18.77 -23.35
C TYR A 13 -33.55 17.93 -22.76
N GLN A 14 -34.80 18.36 -22.96
CA GLN A 14 -35.98 17.66 -22.45
C GLN A 14 -36.06 16.22 -22.99
N SER A 15 -35.88 16.04 -24.30
CA SER A 15 -35.85 14.70 -24.92
C SER A 15 -34.75 13.80 -24.35
N LYS A 16 -33.50 14.31 -24.24
CA LYS A 16 -32.40 13.55 -23.65
C LYS A 16 -32.58 13.25 -22.18
N LYS A 17 -33.12 14.20 -21.40
CA LYS A 17 -33.40 14.01 -19.98
C LYS A 17 -34.45 12.93 -19.80
N THR A 18 -35.55 12.96 -20.54
CA THR A 18 -36.61 11.94 -20.48
C THR A 18 -36.09 10.56 -20.87
N ASN A 19 -35.34 10.45 -21.98
CA ASN A 19 -34.78 9.16 -22.42
C ASN A 19 -33.76 8.59 -21.42
N SER A 20 -32.90 9.43 -20.85
CA SER A 20 -31.94 8.99 -19.85
C SER A 20 -32.58 8.69 -18.51
N MET A 21 -33.65 9.39 -18.12
CA MET A 21 -34.44 9.07 -16.92
C MET A 21 -35.07 7.68 -17.06
N GLY A 22 -35.71 7.38 -18.20
CA GLY A 22 -36.24 6.05 -18.46
C GLY A 22 -35.15 4.95 -18.48
N THR A 23 -33.92 5.28 -18.89
CA THR A 23 -32.79 4.34 -18.79
C THR A 23 -32.31 4.17 -17.34
N TYR A 24 -32.26 5.25 -16.57
CA TYR A 24 -31.93 5.24 -15.15
C TYR A 24 -32.93 4.42 -14.34
N ASP A 25 -34.23 4.59 -14.58
CA ASP A 25 -35.30 3.86 -13.89
C ASP A 25 -35.21 2.35 -14.19
N LYS A 26 -35.01 1.96 -15.45
CA LYS A 26 -34.76 0.56 -15.83
C LYS A 26 -33.51 -0.03 -15.17
N LYS A 27 -32.46 0.77 -14.97
CA LYS A 27 -31.24 0.35 -14.27
C LYS A 27 -31.47 0.22 -12.77
N LEU A 28 -32.25 1.12 -12.18
CA LEU A 28 -32.63 1.10 -10.77
C LEU A 28 -33.48 -0.14 -10.46
N GLU A 29 -34.46 -0.45 -11.30
CA GLU A 29 -35.30 -1.64 -11.16
C GLU A 29 -34.47 -2.94 -11.22
N LYS A 30 -33.54 -3.04 -12.18
CA LYS A 30 -32.59 -4.16 -12.25
C LYS A 30 -31.68 -4.25 -11.02
N LEU A 31 -31.25 -3.11 -10.48
CA LEU A 31 -30.37 -3.06 -9.32
C LEU A 31 -31.11 -3.50 -8.04
N ASN A 32 -32.37 -3.08 -7.88
CA ASN A 32 -33.23 -3.53 -6.78
C ASN A 32 -33.52 -5.04 -6.88
N SER A 33 -33.87 -5.53 -8.08
CA SER A 33 -34.06 -6.98 -8.28
C SER A 33 -32.79 -7.80 -7.99
N TYR A 34 -31.61 -7.26 -8.33
CA TYR A 34 -30.33 -7.88 -8.00
C TYR A 34 -30.08 -7.91 -6.49
N LYS A 35 -30.34 -6.80 -5.80
CA LYS A 35 -30.24 -6.69 -4.34
C LYS A 35 -31.06 -7.80 -3.67
N ASP A 36 -32.32 -7.93 -4.02
CA ASP A 36 -33.22 -8.91 -3.40
C ASP A 36 -32.73 -10.36 -3.62
N LYS A 37 -32.27 -10.68 -4.83
CA LYS A 37 -31.72 -12.01 -5.15
C LYS A 37 -30.45 -12.34 -4.37
N GLU A 38 -29.53 -11.38 -4.24
CA GLU A 38 -28.30 -11.60 -3.49
C GLU A 38 -28.54 -11.64 -1.98
N PHE A 39 -29.47 -10.84 -1.44
CA PHE A 39 -29.93 -10.96 -0.06
C PHE A 39 -30.43 -12.38 0.25
N GLN A 40 -31.28 -12.93 -0.61
CA GLN A 40 -31.76 -14.31 -0.46
C GLN A 40 -30.62 -15.35 -0.54
N ARG A 41 -29.61 -15.10 -1.37
CA ARG A 41 -28.46 -15.99 -1.50
C ARG A 41 -27.56 -15.96 -0.26
N ILE A 42 -27.28 -14.78 0.26
CA ILE A 42 -26.52 -14.55 1.49
C ILE A 42 -27.25 -15.24 2.66
N GLU A 43 -28.57 -15.04 2.77
CA GLU A 43 -29.41 -15.68 3.78
C GLU A 43 -29.31 -17.21 3.71
N LYS A 44 -29.53 -17.80 2.52
CA LYS A 44 -29.44 -19.26 2.34
C LYS A 44 -28.05 -19.80 2.69
N SER A 45 -26.99 -19.05 2.38
CA SER A 45 -25.62 -19.46 2.72
C SER A 45 -25.37 -19.39 4.23
N TYR A 46 -25.89 -18.36 4.90
CA TYR A 46 -25.82 -18.21 6.35
C TYR A 46 -26.55 -19.36 7.06
N GLN A 47 -27.80 -19.63 6.68
CA GLN A 47 -28.61 -20.72 7.26
C GLN A 47 -27.94 -22.10 7.10
N LYS A 48 -27.34 -22.38 5.92
CA LYS A 48 -26.57 -23.62 5.71
C LYS A 48 -25.35 -23.72 6.62
N ALA A 49 -24.63 -22.61 6.82
CA ALA A 49 -23.47 -22.57 7.69
C ALA A 49 -23.87 -22.77 9.15
N VAL A 50 -24.92 -22.09 9.63
CA VAL A 50 -25.47 -22.29 10.97
C VAL A 50 -25.84 -23.75 11.20
N LEU A 51 -26.57 -24.38 10.27
CA LEU A 51 -26.93 -25.80 10.36
C LEU A 51 -25.69 -26.72 10.48
N HIS A 52 -24.63 -26.41 9.73
CA HIS A 52 -23.36 -27.15 9.83
C HIS A 52 -22.71 -26.99 11.20
N PHE A 53 -22.73 -25.78 11.78
CA PHE A 53 -22.24 -25.52 13.13
C PHE A 53 -23.07 -26.26 14.19
N THR A 54 -24.39 -26.25 14.09
CA THR A 54 -25.28 -27.01 14.98
C THR A 54 -24.93 -28.49 14.97
N LYS A 55 -24.81 -29.11 13.78
CA LYS A 55 -24.41 -30.53 13.65
C LYS A 55 -23.02 -30.81 14.23
N ARG A 56 -22.10 -29.85 14.14
CA ARG A 56 -20.76 -29.99 14.71
C ARG A 56 -20.78 -29.92 16.23
N ARG A 57 -21.64 -29.08 16.80
CA ARG A 57 -21.89 -29.01 18.25
C ARG A 57 -22.46 -30.32 18.77
N GLU A 58 -23.49 -30.85 18.11
CA GLU A 58 -24.08 -32.16 18.44
C GLU A 58 -23.03 -33.29 18.44
N LYS A 59 -22.10 -33.29 17.48
CA LYS A 59 -20.98 -34.26 17.45
C LYS A 59 -20.01 -34.08 18.61
N ILE A 60 -19.69 -32.85 18.99
CA ILE A 60 -18.81 -32.55 20.13
C ILE A 60 -19.48 -33.05 21.43
N ASP A 61 -20.76 -32.77 21.60
CA ASP A 61 -21.54 -33.21 22.75
C ASP A 61 -21.64 -34.75 22.81
N ALA A 62 -21.92 -35.41 21.67
CA ALA A 62 -21.94 -36.87 21.58
C ALA A 62 -20.57 -37.50 21.91
N HIS A 63 -19.47 -36.88 21.46
CA HIS A 63 -18.11 -37.33 21.79
C HIS A 63 -17.78 -37.13 23.28
N LEU A 64 -18.25 -36.04 23.89
CA LEU A 64 -18.11 -35.82 25.34
C LEU A 64 -18.83 -36.93 26.10
N SER A 65 -20.09 -37.22 25.78
CA SER A 65 -20.86 -38.30 26.40
C SER A 65 -20.20 -39.66 26.23
N LYS A 66 -19.69 -39.97 25.02
CA LYS A 66 -18.97 -41.22 24.76
C LYS A 66 -17.68 -41.35 25.58
N ASN A 67 -16.90 -40.28 25.70
CA ASN A 67 -15.66 -40.31 26.48
C ASN A 67 -15.94 -40.43 27.98
N LYS A 68 -16.98 -39.75 28.49
CA LYS A 68 -17.42 -39.92 29.88
C LYS A 68 -17.81 -41.38 30.16
N ALA A 69 -18.64 -41.97 29.30
CA ALA A 69 -19.05 -43.37 29.43
C ALA A 69 -17.86 -44.36 29.44
N LEU A 70 -16.83 -44.11 28.60
CA LEU A 70 -15.60 -44.91 28.59
C LEU A 70 -14.76 -44.75 29.88
N ILE A 71 -14.75 -43.56 30.47
CA ILE A 71 -14.09 -43.29 31.75
C ILE A 71 -14.86 -44.02 32.88
N ASP A 72 -16.20 -43.92 32.88
CA ASP A 72 -17.07 -44.62 33.83
C ASP A 72 -16.90 -46.15 33.75
N GLU A 73 -16.76 -46.71 32.54
CA GLU A 73 -16.54 -48.14 32.31
C GLU A 73 -15.19 -48.61 32.88
N LYS A 74 -14.14 -47.79 32.76
CA LYS A 74 -12.82 -48.11 33.32
C LYS A 74 -12.81 -48.09 34.85
N LEU A 75 -13.60 -47.22 35.47
CA LEU A 75 -13.82 -47.23 36.92
C LEU A 75 -14.55 -48.52 37.34
N LYS A 76 -15.63 -48.89 36.64
CA LYS A 76 -16.37 -50.14 36.91
C LYS A 76 -15.54 -51.41 36.74
N ALA A 77 -14.55 -51.38 35.85
CA ALA A 77 -13.61 -52.48 35.63
C ALA A 77 -12.42 -52.50 36.62
N GLU A 78 -12.44 -51.67 37.67
CA GLU A 78 -11.37 -51.50 38.66
C GLU A 78 -10.00 -51.12 38.07
N LYS A 79 -9.98 -50.53 36.87
CA LYS A 79 -8.75 -50.11 36.18
C LYS A 79 -8.28 -48.69 36.56
N MET A 80 -8.97 -48.01 37.47
CA MET A 80 -8.60 -46.69 38.00
C MET A 80 -9.22 -46.43 39.38
N THR A 81 -8.61 -45.52 40.15
CA THR A 81 -9.13 -45.03 41.43
C THR A 81 -10.17 -43.93 41.24
N GLN A 82 -11.02 -43.69 42.26
CA GLN A 82 -12.07 -42.66 42.24
C GLN A 82 -11.49 -41.25 42.03
N ASP A 83 -10.37 -40.92 42.68
CA ASP A 83 -9.73 -39.60 42.53
C ASP A 83 -9.24 -39.36 41.10
N TYR A 84 -8.64 -40.39 40.48
CA TYR A 84 -8.15 -40.29 39.10
C TYR A 84 -9.30 -40.25 38.08
N HIS A 85 -10.41 -40.93 38.37
CA HIS A 85 -11.64 -40.83 37.58
C HIS A 85 -12.17 -39.39 37.54
N ASP A 86 -12.32 -38.75 38.70
CA ASP A 86 -12.89 -37.40 38.80
C ASP A 86 -11.98 -36.35 38.14
N GLU A 87 -10.66 -36.51 38.25
CA GLU A 87 -9.69 -35.67 37.53
C GLU A 87 -9.83 -35.82 36.00
N MET A 88 -9.94 -37.06 35.50
CA MET A 88 -10.08 -37.33 34.06
C MET A 88 -11.40 -36.81 33.49
N ILE A 89 -12.49 -36.88 34.26
CA ILE A 89 -13.79 -36.27 33.89
C ILE A 89 -13.64 -34.76 33.78
N ARG A 90 -13.07 -34.08 34.79
CA ARG A 90 -12.85 -32.63 34.78
C ARG A 90 -11.97 -32.18 33.61
N LEU A 91 -10.88 -32.90 33.34
CA LEU A 91 -9.99 -32.59 32.23
C LEU A 91 -10.71 -32.74 30.88
N THR A 92 -11.50 -33.81 30.73
CA THR A 92 -12.30 -34.06 29.53
C THR A 92 -13.34 -32.95 29.34
N GLU A 93 -14.09 -32.59 30.38
CA GLU A 93 -15.06 -31.49 30.33
C GLU A 93 -14.39 -30.17 29.94
N SER A 94 -13.23 -29.83 30.52
CA SER A 94 -12.46 -28.63 30.18
C SER A 94 -12.05 -28.59 28.70
N ILE A 95 -11.55 -29.70 28.16
CA ILE A 95 -11.16 -29.81 26.75
C ILE A 95 -12.36 -29.59 25.83
N PHE A 96 -13.50 -30.23 26.13
CA PHE A 96 -14.69 -30.12 25.31
C PHE A 96 -15.39 -28.77 25.47
N ALA A 97 -15.40 -28.18 26.67
CA ALA A 97 -15.86 -26.81 26.90
C ALA A 97 -15.09 -25.80 26.07
N LYS A 98 -13.76 -25.97 25.96
CA LYS A 98 -12.94 -25.14 25.08
C LYS A 98 -13.32 -25.30 23.60
N LYS A 99 -13.54 -26.53 23.12
CA LYS A 99 -14.00 -26.78 21.74
C LYS A 99 -15.36 -26.14 21.45
N VAL A 100 -16.29 -26.17 22.41
CA VAL A 100 -17.60 -25.50 22.30
C VAL A 100 -17.42 -23.99 22.28
N SER A 101 -16.55 -23.44 23.13
CA SER A 101 -16.22 -22.01 23.14
C SER A 101 -15.67 -21.53 21.79
N ASP A 102 -14.68 -22.24 21.23
CA ASP A 102 -14.11 -21.95 19.92
C ASP A 102 -15.20 -22.00 18.81
N LEU A 103 -16.13 -22.96 18.90
CA LEU A 103 -17.24 -23.09 17.97
C LEU A 103 -18.25 -21.95 18.08
N ASN A 104 -18.54 -21.46 19.29
CA ASN A 104 -19.43 -20.34 19.51
C ASN A 104 -18.83 -19.03 18.95
N GLU A 105 -17.53 -18.80 19.14
CA GLU A 105 -16.82 -17.67 18.51
C GLU A 105 -16.86 -17.75 16.97
N ASP A 106 -16.86 -18.97 16.41
CA ASP A 106 -17.06 -19.19 14.97
C ASP A 106 -18.46 -18.79 14.49
N ILE A 107 -19.49 -19.06 15.28
CA ILE A 107 -20.88 -18.65 14.98
C ILE A 107 -21.02 -17.13 15.08
N GLU A 108 -20.51 -16.50 16.15
CA GLU A 108 -20.58 -15.04 16.31
C GLU A 108 -19.94 -14.30 15.13
N VAL A 109 -18.82 -14.80 14.64
CA VAL A 109 -18.15 -14.19 13.48
C VAL A 109 -18.86 -14.50 12.17
N LEU A 110 -19.49 -15.67 12.05
CA LEU A 110 -20.38 -15.95 10.93
C LEU A 110 -21.52 -14.93 10.89
N GLU A 111 -22.15 -14.65 12.04
CA GLU A 111 -23.21 -13.65 12.19
C GLU A 111 -22.73 -12.24 11.85
N GLN A 112 -21.59 -11.82 12.39
CA GLN A 112 -21.00 -10.52 12.04
C GLN A 112 -20.70 -10.39 10.55
N ASN A 113 -20.14 -11.44 9.93
CA ASN A 113 -19.87 -11.44 8.50
C ASN A 113 -21.15 -11.42 7.67
N TYR A 114 -22.21 -12.09 8.12
CA TYR A 114 -23.51 -12.05 7.47
C TYR A 114 -24.11 -10.63 7.53
N LEU A 115 -24.06 -9.98 8.70
CA LEU A 115 -24.53 -8.60 8.87
C LEU A 115 -23.70 -7.63 8.01
N LEU A 116 -22.37 -7.75 8.04
CA LEU A 116 -21.48 -6.94 7.22
C LEU A 116 -21.75 -7.16 5.73
N ALA A 117 -21.93 -8.40 5.28
CA ALA A 117 -22.24 -8.69 3.88
C ALA A 117 -23.56 -8.06 3.42
N LYS A 118 -24.55 -7.94 4.31
CA LYS A 118 -25.80 -7.21 4.04
C LYS A 118 -25.56 -5.70 3.92
N VAL A 119 -24.82 -5.12 4.86
CA VAL A 119 -24.45 -3.70 4.84
C VAL A 119 -23.63 -3.37 3.60
N ASP A 120 -22.63 -4.19 3.27
CA ASP A 120 -21.80 -4.04 2.08
C ASP A 120 -22.63 -4.11 0.79
N LEU A 121 -23.63 -5.00 0.74
CA LEU A 121 -24.54 -5.09 -0.40
C LEU A 121 -25.43 -3.84 -0.51
N ASP A 122 -25.93 -3.33 0.62
CA ASP A 122 -26.72 -2.09 0.67
C ASP A 122 -25.89 -0.88 0.23
N ASP A 123 -24.68 -0.73 0.78
CA ASP A 123 -23.73 0.31 0.40
C ASP A 123 -23.32 0.19 -1.08
N GLY A 124 -23.07 -1.03 -1.54
CA GLY A 124 -22.75 -1.34 -2.93
C GLY A 124 -23.86 -0.93 -3.90
N VAL A 125 -25.11 -1.21 -3.54
CA VAL A 125 -26.32 -0.83 -4.29
C VAL A 125 -26.53 0.68 -4.27
N GLU A 126 -26.47 1.32 -3.10
CA GLU A 126 -26.66 2.76 -2.98
C GLU A 126 -25.56 3.54 -3.73
N ASN A 127 -24.32 3.07 -3.68
CA ASN A 127 -23.24 3.67 -4.46
C ASN A 127 -23.43 3.44 -5.97
N SER A 128 -23.95 2.27 -6.38
CA SER A 128 -24.29 2.01 -7.80
C SER A 128 -25.46 2.87 -8.27
N ARG A 129 -26.41 3.16 -7.39
CA ARG A 129 -27.51 4.11 -7.63
C ARG A 129 -26.97 5.53 -7.84
N LYS A 130 -26.14 6.03 -6.91
CA LYS A 130 -25.46 7.33 -7.04
C LYS A 130 -24.62 7.42 -8.32
N TYR A 131 -23.93 6.34 -8.68
CA TYR A 131 -23.17 6.25 -9.93
C TYR A 131 -24.07 6.36 -11.17
N ASN A 132 -25.15 5.60 -11.21
CA ASN A 132 -26.13 5.64 -12.31
C ASN A 132 -26.77 7.03 -12.40
N GLU A 133 -27.14 7.65 -11.28
CA GLU A 133 -27.65 9.02 -11.23
C GLU A 133 -26.63 10.01 -11.83
N LYS A 134 -25.37 9.88 -11.44
CA LYS A 134 -24.28 10.73 -11.93
C LYS A 134 -24.08 10.60 -13.46
N ILE A 135 -24.20 9.39 -14.00
CA ILE A 135 -24.05 9.14 -15.44
C ILE A 135 -25.28 9.55 -16.24
N TYR A 136 -26.46 9.09 -15.85
CA TYR A 136 -27.65 9.26 -16.69
C TYR A 136 -28.35 10.59 -16.46
N ILE A 137 -28.25 11.16 -15.25
CA ILE A 137 -28.93 12.41 -14.89
C ILE A 137 -27.92 13.56 -14.83
N ARG A 138 -26.97 13.52 -13.88
CA ARG A 138 -26.10 14.69 -13.63
C ARG A 138 -25.16 15.02 -14.79
N SER A 139 -24.75 14.03 -15.59
CA SER A 139 -23.90 14.31 -16.76
C SER A 139 -24.60 15.17 -17.81
N ILE A 140 -25.92 15.00 -17.97
CA ILE A 140 -26.76 15.80 -18.86
C ILE A 140 -26.94 17.20 -18.27
N GLU A 141 -27.33 17.29 -17.00
CA GLU A 141 -27.46 18.56 -16.27
C GLU A 141 -26.16 19.37 -16.35
N LYS A 142 -25.00 18.74 -16.15
CA LYS A 142 -23.70 19.40 -16.27
C LYS A 142 -23.40 19.89 -17.69
N LYS A 143 -23.79 19.14 -18.73
CA LYS A 143 -23.59 19.52 -20.13
C LYS A 143 -24.42 20.75 -20.50
N TYR A 144 -25.72 20.74 -20.16
CA TYR A 144 -26.62 21.83 -20.49
C TYR A 144 -26.42 23.04 -19.57
N GLY A 145 -26.10 22.82 -18.30
CA GLY A 145 -25.64 23.88 -17.38
C GLY A 145 -24.36 24.56 -17.87
N LYS A 146 -23.41 23.85 -18.48
CA LYS A 146 -22.25 24.46 -19.14
C LYS A 146 -22.64 25.35 -20.32
N LEU A 147 -23.56 24.89 -21.17
CA LEU A 147 -24.02 25.65 -22.34
C LEU A 147 -24.75 26.93 -21.93
N ASP A 148 -25.66 26.81 -20.97
CA ASP A 148 -26.41 27.93 -20.40
C ASP A 148 -25.45 28.94 -19.74
N PHE A 149 -24.52 28.46 -18.91
CA PHE A 149 -23.46 29.30 -18.30
C PHE A 149 -22.65 30.07 -19.36
N GLN A 150 -22.22 29.40 -20.43
CA GLN A 150 -21.39 30.02 -21.48
C GLN A 150 -22.13 31.15 -22.19
N LYS A 151 -23.44 31.00 -22.44
CA LYS A 151 -24.26 32.02 -23.08
C LYS A 151 -24.54 33.20 -22.15
N GLN A 152 -24.95 32.92 -20.91
CA GLN A 152 -25.12 33.94 -19.87
C GLN A 152 -23.86 34.79 -19.71
N PHE A 153 -22.70 34.11 -19.61
CA PHE A 153 -21.43 34.79 -19.45
C PHE A 153 -21.04 35.59 -20.71
N LYS A 154 -21.37 35.12 -21.92
CA LYS A 154 -21.12 35.87 -23.17
C LYS A 154 -21.91 37.18 -23.18
N LEU A 155 -23.20 37.14 -22.89
CA LEU A 155 -24.06 38.33 -22.81
C LEU A 155 -23.56 39.32 -21.75
N LYS A 156 -23.29 38.83 -20.53
CA LYS A 156 -22.78 39.67 -19.45
C LYS A 156 -21.43 40.29 -19.78
N LYS A 157 -20.54 39.55 -20.45
CA LYS A 157 -19.24 40.07 -20.90
C LYS A 157 -19.39 41.17 -21.96
N GLU A 158 -20.30 41.01 -22.92
CA GLU A 158 -20.60 42.04 -23.92
C GLU A 158 -21.18 43.31 -23.27
N GLU A 159 -22.05 43.17 -22.26
CA GLU A 159 -22.56 44.29 -21.47
C GLU A 159 -21.44 45.05 -20.73
N LEU A 160 -20.53 44.33 -20.07
CA LEU A 160 -19.38 44.91 -19.38
C LEU A 160 -18.42 45.64 -20.35
N LEU A 161 -18.25 45.12 -21.57
CA LEU A 161 -17.46 45.80 -22.60
C LEU A 161 -18.12 47.09 -23.09
N LYS A 162 -19.45 47.09 -23.23
CA LYS A 162 -20.22 48.30 -23.60
C LYS A 162 -20.19 49.38 -22.50
N GLN A 163 -19.96 49.00 -21.25
CA GLN A 163 -19.75 49.92 -20.13
C GLN A 163 -18.35 50.58 -20.12
N GLY A 164 -17.50 50.31 -21.12
CA GLY A 164 -16.17 50.91 -21.23
C GLY A 164 -15.11 50.32 -20.30
N LEU A 165 -15.38 49.20 -19.63
CA LEU A 165 -14.43 48.55 -18.73
C LEU A 165 -13.27 47.92 -19.52
N VAL A 166 -12.03 48.25 -19.14
CA VAL A 166 -10.81 47.74 -19.80
C VAL A 166 -9.79 47.20 -18.80
N GLY A 167 -8.86 46.37 -19.27
CA GLY A 167 -7.69 45.92 -18.50
C GLY A 167 -8.04 45.15 -17.21
N LYS A 168 -7.59 45.67 -16.06
CA LYS A 168 -7.76 45.03 -14.74
C LYS A 168 -9.21 45.07 -14.24
N GLU A 169 -9.94 46.15 -14.53
CA GLU A 169 -11.32 46.30 -14.08
C GLU A 169 -12.25 45.31 -14.78
N LEU A 170 -12.06 45.13 -16.10
CA LEU A 170 -12.79 44.11 -16.87
C LEU A 170 -12.52 42.69 -16.34
N LYS A 171 -11.27 42.38 -15.95
CA LYS A 171 -10.93 41.08 -15.35
C LYS A 171 -11.66 40.83 -14.03
N LYS A 172 -11.77 41.84 -13.16
CA LYS A 172 -12.49 41.73 -11.89
C LYS A 172 -14.00 41.61 -12.10
N ALA A 173 -14.57 42.46 -12.95
CA ALA A 173 -16.00 42.43 -13.26
C ALA A 173 -16.42 41.11 -13.94
N THR A 174 -15.62 40.59 -14.87
CA THR A 174 -15.89 39.30 -15.50
C THR A 174 -15.76 38.12 -14.54
N LEU A 175 -14.91 38.20 -13.51
CA LEU A 175 -14.84 37.18 -12.47
C LEU A 175 -16.09 37.19 -11.59
N ASN A 176 -16.51 38.38 -11.12
CA ASN A 176 -17.73 38.54 -10.33
C ASN A 176 -18.96 38.05 -11.11
N ALA A 177 -19.06 38.38 -12.39
CA ALA A 177 -20.12 37.89 -13.26
C ALA A 177 -20.14 36.35 -13.34
N LYS A 178 -18.98 35.69 -13.42
CA LYS A 178 -18.92 34.22 -13.40
C LYS A 178 -19.44 33.65 -12.08
N GLN A 179 -19.11 34.29 -10.97
CA GLN A 179 -19.52 33.86 -9.64
C GLN A 179 -21.04 34.02 -9.46
N GLU A 180 -21.59 35.17 -9.83
CA GLU A 180 -23.02 35.43 -9.78
C GLU A 180 -23.82 34.44 -10.64
N ILE A 181 -23.40 34.22 -11.89
CA ILE A 181 -24.03 33.24 -12.78
C ILE A 181 -23.95 31.82 -12.18
N TYR A 182 -22.83 31.47 -11.56
CA TYR A 182 -22.69 30.16 -10.91
C TYR A 182 -23.61 30.02 -9.69
N GLU A 183 -23.72 31.04 -8.85
CA GLU A 183 -24.57 31.03 -7.65
C GLU A 183 -26.06 30.95 -7.97
N GLN A 184 -26.48 31.57 -9.08
CA GLN A 184 -27.86 31.51 -9.60
C GLN A 184 -28.16 30.22 -10.39
N SER A 185 -27.14 29.40 -10.69
CA SER A 185 -27.31 28.15 -11.45
C SER A 185 -27.72 26.96 -10.57
N ASN A 186 -27.99 25.81 -11.19
CA ASN A 186 -28.21 24.54 -10.50
C ASN A 186 -26.93 23.96 -9.85
N LYS A 187 -25.79 24.65 -9.91
CA LYS A 187 -24.47 24.29 -9.35
C LYS A 187 -23.86 22.99 -9.88
N GLU A 188 -24.44 22.36 -10.90
CA GLU A 188 -23.92 21.14 -11.53
C GLU A 188 -22.67 21.40 -12.41
N TYR A 189 -22.52 22.63 -12.89
CA TYR A 189 -21.34 23.08 -13.65
C TYR A 189 -20.67 24.29 -12.99
N MET A 190 -19.41 24.11 -12.57
CA MET A 190 -18.54 25.21 -12.14
C MET A 190 -17.43 25.45 -13.18
N PRO A 191 -17.22 26.71 -13.64
CA PRO A 191 -16.15 27.05 -14.56
C PRO A 191 -14.76 26.88 -13.93
N MET A 192 -13.75 26.60 -14.76
CA MET A 192 -12.39 26.25 -14.31
C MET A 192 -11.73 27.35 -13.45
N GLN A 193 -11.97 28.63 -13.76
CA GLN A 193 -11.41 29.73 -12.97
C GLN A 193 -11.98 29.78 -11.55
N LEU A 194 -13.29 29.55 -11.37
CA LEU A 194 -13.89 29.47 -10.04
C LEU A 194 -13.42 28.23 -9.29
N LYS A 195 -13.27 27.09 -9.98
CA LYS A 195 -12.66 25.88 -9.38
C LYS A 195 -11.24 26.12 -8.88
N PHE A 196 -10.45 26.88 -9.65
CA PHE A 196 -9.09 27.21 -9.26
C PHE A 196 -9.09 28.14 -8.04
N LEU A 197 -9.94 29.17 -8.01
CA LEU A 197 -10.08 30.06 -6.85
C LEU A 197 -10.54 29.30 -5.62
N ASP A 198 -11.58 28.49 -5.73
CA ASP A 198 -12.09 27.65 -4.64
C ASP A 198 -10.99 26.69 -4.14
N TRP A 199 -10.18 26.12 -5.04
CA TRP A 199 -9.01 25.33 -4.65
C TRP A 199 -7.94 26.17 -3.93
N VAL A 200 -7.61 27.37 -4.41
CA VAL A 200 -6.66 28.28 -3.78
C VAL A 200 -7.15 28.71 -2.40
N ASP A 201 -8.42 29.08 -2.27
CA ASP A 201 -9.03 29.53 -1.03
C ASP A 201 -9.12 28.39 -0.03
N ASN A 202 -9.47 27.19 -0.46
CA ASN A 202 -9.45 25.99 0.37
C ASN A 202 -8.02 25.62 0.82
N LYS A 203 -7.01 25.85 -0.03
CA LYS A 203 -5.59 25.71 0.35
C LYS A 203 -5.14 26.76 1.36
N LYS A 204 -5.50 28.03 1.15
CA LYS A 204 -5.25 29.12 2.10
C LYS A 204 -5.93 28.84 3.43
N LEU A 205 -7.20 28.44 3.42
CA LEU A 205 -7.96 28.14 4.62
C LEU A 205 -7.33 26.96 5.39
N LYS A 206 -6.89 25.91 4.69
CA LYS A 206 -6.11 24.82 5.31
C LYS A 206 -4.78 25.28 5.89
N PHE A 207 -4.09 26.20 5.22
CA PHE A 207 -2.84 26.77 5.71
C PHE A 207 -3.06 27.68 6.93
N GLU A 208 -4.07 28.54 6.92
CA GLU A 208 -4.48 29.36 8.06
C GLU A 208 -4.93 28.49 9.23
N TRP A 209 -5.70 27.42 8.98
CA TRP A 209 -6.04 26.42 9.99
C TRP A 209 -4.80 25.77 10.57
N TRP A 210 -3.84 25.35 9.73
CA TRP A 210 -2.57 24.79 10.19
C TRP A 210 -1.79 25.81 11.04
N LYS A 211 -1.70 27.06 10.60
CA LYS A 211 -1.03 28.15 11.31
C LYS A 211 -1.71 28.45 12.64
N ALA A 212 -3.04 28.54 12.68
CA ALA A 212 -3.82 28.73 13.90
C ALA A 212 -3.67 27.55 14.87
N THR A 213 -3.66 26.31 14.35
CA THR A 213 -3.41 25.11 15.14
C THR A 213 -2.00 25.14 15.75
N LYS A 214 -1.00 25.56 14.97
CA LYS A 214 0.38 25.71 15.46
C LYS A 214 0.53 26.87 16.43
N HIS A 215 -0.13 27.98 16.21
CA HIS A 215 -0.15 29.11 17.13
C HIS A 215 -0.82 28.75 18.45
N LYS A 216 -1.95 28.02 18.41
CA LYS A 216 -2.59 27.45 19.59
C LYS A 216 -1.65 26.50 20.34
N GLN A 217 -0.98 25.58 19.64
CA GLN A 217 0.05 24.73 20.25
C GLN A 217 1.17 25.54 20.90
N LEU A 218 1.65 26.61 20.26
CA LEU A 218 2.70 27.49 20.81
C LEU A 218 2.21 28.28 22.03
N LEU A 219 0.96 28.74 22.04
CA LEU A 219 0.34 29.41 23.19
C LEU A 219 0.14 28.45 24.37
N GLU A 220 -0.30 27.21 24.10
CA GLU A 220 -0.37 26.14 25.10
C GLU A 220 1.03 25.85 25.68
N MET A 221 2.07 25.82 24.83
CA MET A 221 3.47 25.66 25.23
C MET A 221 4.03 26.85 26.03
N LYS A 222 3.44 28.05 25.92
CA LYS A 222 3.87 29.24 26.69
C LYS A 222 3.64 29.07 28.19
N HIS A 223 2.70 28.19 28.58
CA HIS A 223 2.41 27.85 29.97
C HIS A 223 3.09 26.56 30.44
N TYR A 224 3.93 25.95 29.62
CA TYR A 224 4.63 24.72 30.01
C TYR A 224 5.69 25.05 31.06
N SER A 225 5.62 24.35 32.19
CA SER A 225 6.73 24.31 33.13
C SER A 225 7.93 23.55 32.52
N PHE A 226 9.10 23.68 33.14
CA PHE A 226 10.28 22.88 32.75
C PHE A 226 9.99 21.37 32.74
N LYS A 227 9.15 20.89 33.67
CA LYS A 227 8.70 19.50 33.75
C LYS A 227 7.80 19.10 32.57
N ASP A 228 6.95 20.00 32.11
CA ASP A 228 6.06 19.74 30.97
C ASP A 228 6.87 19.63 29.67
N TRP A 229 7.88 20.49 29.49
CA TRP A 229 8.82 20.38 28.37
C TRP A 229 9.58 19.05 28.36
N LEU A 230 10.08 18.62 29.52
CA LEU A 230 10.82 17.37 29.64
C LEU A 230 9.95 16.12 29.42
N THR A 231 8.64 16.21 29.66
CA THR A 231 7.71 15.08 29.50
C THR A 231 7.06 14.99 28.12
N ILE A 232 7.34 15.93 27.22
CA ILE A 232 6.92 15.86 25.81
C ILE A 232 7.39 14.54 25.20
N LYS A 233 6.47 13.78 24.60
CA LYS A 233 6.79 12.49 23.98
C LYS A 233 7.23 12.66 22.54
N ILE A 234 8.45 12.21 22.25
CA ILE A 234 8.99 12.04 20.90
C ILE A 234 9.07 10.55 20.62
N TRP A 235 8.37 10.06 19.59
CA TRP A 235 8.29 8.63 19.28
C TRP A 235 7.84 7.79 20.49
N THR A 236 6.89 8.31 21.30
CA THR A 236 6.41 7.72 22.57
C THR A 236 7.38 7.85 23.77
N ILE A 237 8.63 8.25 23.54
CA ILE A 237 9.66 8.43 24.57
C ILE A 237 9.59 9.85 25.14
N PRO A 238 9.47 10.06 26.45
CA PRO A 238 9.59 11.39 27.06
C PRO A 238 10.93 12.03 26.73
N LEU A 239 10.94 13.34 26.45
CA LEU A 239 12.13 14.07 26.01
C LEU A 239 13.32 13.90 26.96
N TYR A 240 13.10 13.94 28.28
CA TYR A 240 14.19 13.73 29.25
C TYR A 240 14.88 12.37 29.06
N LEU A 241 14.10 11.32 28.80
CA LEU A 241 14.64 9.97 28.62
C LEU A 241 15.36 9.86 27.27
N LEU A 242 14.82 10.49 26.23
CA LEU A 242 15.49 10.56 24.93
C LEU A 242 16.84 11.27 25.02
N LEU A 243 16.92 12.40 25.74
CA LEU A 243 18.17 13.13 25.96
C LEU A 243 19.19 12.29 26.74
N ILE A 244 18.75 11.52 27.75
CA ILE A 244 19.62 10.58 28.47
C ILE A 244 20.13 9.48 27.52
N ILE A 245 19.27 8.87 26.71
CA ILE A 245 19.65 7.82 25.74
C ILE A 245 20.69 8.37 24.75
N VAL A 246 20.46 9.55 24.19
CA VAL A 246 21.40 10.22 23.29
C VAL A 246 22.72 10.52 24.00
N GLY A 247 22.66 11.04 25.23
CA GLY A 247 23.86 11.34 26.04
C GLY A 247 24.70 10.10 26.34
N VAL A 248 24.07 8.97 26.66
CA VAL A 248 24.77 7.69 26.89
C VAL A 248 25.44 7.19 25.62
N ILE A 249 24.78 7.30 24.46
CA ILE A 249 25.37 6.90 23.18
C ILE A 249 26.55 7.78 22.80
N LEU A 250 26.43 9.10 22.94
CA LEU A 250 27.54 10.03 22.69
C LEU A 250 28.69 9.80 23.67
N GLY A 251 28.39 9.51 24.94
CA GLY A 251 29.39 9.12 25.94
C GLY A 251 30.11 7.83 25.57
N ALA A 252 29.39 6.84 25.03
CA ALA A 252 29.99 5.60 24.54
C ALA A 252 30.90 5.81 23.32
N PHE A 253 30.55 6.76 22.45
CA PHE A 253 31.40 7.16 21.32
C PHE A 253 32.69 7.82 21.81
N TYR A 254 32.58 8.79 22.73
CA TYR A 254 33.72 9.49 23.30
C TYR A 254 34.65 8.55 24.10
N ALA A 255 34.07 7.60 24.84
CA ALA A 255 34.83 6.65 25.63
C ALA A 255 35.44 5.50 24.80
N GLY A 256 35.11 5.38 23.51
CA GLY A 256 35.63 4.30 22.65
C GLY A 256 35.22 2.89 23.06
N VAL A 257 34.09 2.74 23.77
CA VAL A 257 33.64 1.45 24.33
C VAL A 257 32.70 0.67 23.40
N VAL A 258 32.41 1.22 22.21
CA VAL A 258 31.54 0.57 21.21
C VAL A 258 32.26 -0.66 20.65
N THR A 259 31.57 -1.81 20.68
CA THR A 259 32.10 -3.08 20.19
C THR A 259 31.13 -3.70 19.19
N ASN A 260 31.63 -4.61 18.35
CA ASN A 260 30.89 -5.32 17.30
C ASN A 260 29.87 -6.34 17.87
N LYS A 261 28.93 -5.86 18.71
CA LYS A 261 27.80 -6.64 19.22
C LYS A 261 26.52 -6.04 18.69
N MET A 262 25.58 -6.92 18.32
CA MET A 262 24.24 -6.55 17.84
C MET A 262 23.55 -5.47 18.69
N ILE A 263 23.67 -5.54 20.02
CA ILE A 263 23.01 -4.59 20.93
C ILE A 263 23.52 -3.15 20.75
N TYR A 264 24.81 -2.95 20.45
CA TYR A 264 25.35 -1.62 20.16
C TYR A 264 24.80 -1.10 18.84
N ALA A 265 24.88 -1.89 17.77
CA ALA A 265 24.40 -1.50 16.45
C ALA A 265 22.91 -1.11 16.48
N ILE A 266 22.04 -1.96 17.06
CA ILE A 266 20.61 -1.69 17.16
C ILE A 266 20.34 -0.42 17.97
N SER A 267 20.98 -0.27 19.14
CA SER A 267 20.73 0.88 20.02
C SER A 267 21.17 2.19 19.39
N ILE A 268 22.33 2.20 18.73
CA ILE A 268 22.88 3.36 18.02
C ILE A 268 21.96 3.74 16.86
N LEU A 269 21.70 2.80 15.94
CA LEU A 269 20.90 3.08 14.75
C LEU A 269 19.46 3.46 15.09
N LEU A 270 18.83 2.79 16.06
CA LEU A 270 17.47 3.14 16.47
C LEU A 270 17.42 4.55 17.05
N THR A 271 18.37 4.91 17.92
CA THR A 271 18.41 6.25 18.51
C THR A 271 18.62 7.33 17.45
N LEU A 272 19.62 7.17 16.58
CA LEU A 272 19.90 8.12 15.50
C LEU A 272 18.67 8.25 14.58
N SER A 273 18.10 7.12 14.17
CA SER A 273 16.92 7.12 13.29
C SER A 273 15.68 7.76 13.93
N ILE A 274 15.48 7.65 15.25
CA ILE A 274 14.39 8.37 15.95
C ILE A 274 14.65 9.88 15.93
N VAL A 275 15.86 10.31 16.28
CA VAL A 275 16.23 11.74 16.34
C VAL A 275 16.02 12.39 14.97
N PHE A 276 16.60 11.83 13.92
CA PHE A 276 16.51 12.41 12.58
C PHE A 276 15.16 12.13 11.90
N GLY A 277 14.62 10.92 12.06
CA GLY A 277 13.35 10.53 11.44
C GLY A 277 12.18 11.40 11.90
N VAL A 278 12.11 11.77 13.18
CA VAL A 278 11.08 12.69 13.69
C VAL A 278 11.18 14.07 13.05
N VAL A 279 12.40 14.56 12.81
CA VAL A 279 12.61 15.86 12.14
C VAL A 279 12.06 15.80 10.72
N PHE A 280 12.49 14.83 9.92
CA PHE A 280 12.07 14.69 8.52
C PHE A 280 10.58 14.35 8.36
N ALA A 281 9.99 13.61 9.31
CA ALA A 281 8.54 13.37 9.34
C ALA A 281 7.72 14.65 9.56
N LYS A 282 8.28 15.65 10.26
CA LYS A 282 7.60 16.91 10.59
C LYS A 282 7.77 17.99 9.53
N ILE A 283 8.75 17.89 8.62
CA ILE A 283 8.95 18.84 7.53
C ILE A 283 7.85 18.63 6.48
N PRO A 284 6.88 19.56 6.28
CA PRO A 284 5.68 19.29 5.51
C PRO A 284 5.91 18.97 4.02
N ILE A 285 6.84 19.68 3.37
CA ILE A 285 7.18 19.47 1.96
C ILE A 285 7.92 18.14 1.81
N TRP A 286 8.90 17.89 2.68
CA TRP A 286 9.70 16.68 2.65
C TRP A 286 8.86 15.43 2.89
N ASN A 287 8.04 15.42 3.94
CA ASN A 287 7.19 14.28 4.27
C ASN A 287 6.16 13.96 3.19
N LYS A 288 5.70 14.98 2.47
CA LYS A 288 4.69 14.79 1.43
C LYS A 288 5.25 14.33 0.09
N TYR A 289 6.45 14.78 -0.28
CA TYR A 289 6.99 14.57 -1.61
C TYR A 289 8.27 13.73 -1.63
N PHE A 290 9.17 13.88 -0.66
CA PHE A 290 10.52 13.30 -0.71
C PHE A 290 10.67 12.01 0.13
N GLY A 291 9.57 11.35 0.51
CA GLY A 291 9.61 10.08 1.26
C GLY A 291 9.80 10.21 2.77
N GLY A 292 9.75 11.43 3.33
CA GLY A 292 9.64 11.65 4.77
C GLY A 292 10.83 11.15 5.58
N ALA A 293 10.53 10.60 6.76
CA ALA A 293 11.53 10.06 7.66
C ALA A 293 12.44 9.00 7.03
N LEU A 294 11.91 8.18 6.09
CA LEU A 294 12.64 7.07 5.48
C LEU A 294 13.86 7.56 4.69
N ILE A 295 13.62 8.42 3.70
CA ILE A 295 14.69 9.00 2.87
C ILE A 295 15.56 9.95 3.70
N GLY A 296 14.96 10.66 4.66
CA GLY A 296 15.70 11.53 5.57
C GLY A 296 16.75 10.77 6.39
N CYS A 297 16.36 9.67 7.04
CA CYS A 297 17.27 8.83 7.82
C CYS A 297 18.39 8.25 6.94
N MET A 298 18.08 7.85 5.72
CA MET A 298 19.06 7.33 4.78
C MET A 298 20.09 8.38 4.35
N ILE A 299 19.64 9.57 3.94
CA ILE A 299 20.54 10.66 3.55
C ILE A 299 21.42 11.06 4.74
N VAL A 300 20.86 11.16 5.94
CA VAL A 300 21.69 11.45 7.12
C VAL A 300 22.72 10.34 7.36
N GLY A 301 22.31 9.07 7.22
CA GLY A 301 23.23 7.93 7.34
C GLY A 301 24.39 8.00 6.33
N SER A 302 24.12 8.34 5.06
CA SER A 302 25.16 8.47 4.05
C SER A 302 26.08 9.68 4.31
N LEU A 303 25.51 10.82 4.70
CA LEU A 303 26.29 12.02 5.04
C LEU A 303 27.17 11.82 6.28
N PHE A 304 26.73 10.99 7.23
CA PHE A 304 27.54 10.66 8.41
C PHE A 304 28.80 9.87 8.06
N VAL A 305 28.75 9.06 6.99
CA VAL A 305 29.91 8.36 6.46
C VAL A 305 30.74 9.29 5.56
N GLU A 306 30.10 10.05 4.67
CA GLU A 306 30.78 10.99 3.76
C GLU A 306 31.63 12.03 4.49
N PHE A 307 31.16 12.53 5.63
CA PHE A 307 31.85 13.55 6.43
C PHE A 307 32.55 12.99 7.66
N ASP A 308 32.68 11.66 7.78
CA ASP A 308 33.32 10.98 8.93
C ASP A 308 32.80 11.47 10.30
N VAL A 309 31.49 11.68 10.42
CA VAL A 309 30.83 12.20 11.64
C VAL A 309 30.89 11.19 12.79
N LEU A 310 30.91 9.89 12.47
CA LEU A 310 30.91 8.80 13.44
C LEU A 310 32.30 8.17 13.59
N PRO A 311 32.71 7.77 14.81
CA PRO A 311 33.93 6.99 15.03
C PRO A 311 33.97 5.71 14.18
N ALA A 312 35.18 5.30 13.77
CA ALA A 312 35.37 4.13 12.92
C ALA A 312 34.82 2.84 13.54
N GLU A 313 34.90 2.69 14.86
CA GLU A 313 34.37 1.55 15.63
C GLU A 313 32.85 1.45 15.51
N VAL A 314 32.16 2.60 15.46
CA VAL A 314 30.70 2.67 15.28
C VAL A 314 30.32 2.24 13.88
N GLN A 315 31.02 2.76 12.85
CA GLN A 315 30.78 2.38 11.47
C GLN A 315 31.03 0.88 11.25
N SER A 316 32.12 0.34 11.80
CA SER A 316 32.45 -1.09 11.78
C SER A 316 31.38 -1.93 12.49
N THR A 317 30.97 -1.55 13.70
CA THR A 317 29.92 -2.24 14.46
C THR A 317 28.60 -2.31 13.68
N VAL A 318 28.22 -1.19 13.05
CA VAL A 318 27.03 -1.11 12.21
C VAL A 318 27.17 -2.01 10.98
N LYS A 319 28.33 -1.99 10.31
CA LYS A 319 28.59 -2.84 9.14
C LYS A 319 28.52 -4.33 9.48
N VAL A 320 29.17 -4.76 10.56
CA VAL A 320 29.18 -6.17 10.99
C VAL A 320 27.77 -6.65 11.30
N TRP A 321 27.00 -5.89 12.08
CA TRP A 321 25.64 -6.30 12.42
C TRP A 321 24.71 -6.28 11.19
N PHE A 322 24.84 -5.25 10.36
CA PHE A 322 23.88 -5.02 9.27
C PHE A 322 24.14 -5.90 8.05
N LYS A 323 25.42 -6.08 7.68
CA LYS A 323 25.86 -6.89 6.55
C LYS A 323 26.22 -8.31 6.99
N ASP A 324 27.19 -8.47 7.87
CA ASP A 324 27.81 -9.78 8.14
C ASP A 324 26.90 -10.69 8.99
N GLN A 325 26.13 -10.12 9.91
CA GLN A 325 25.11 -10.84 10.69
C GLN A 325 23.73 -10.85 10.01
N ASP A 326 23.66 -10.32 8.78
CA ASP A 326 22.52 -10.37 7.87
C ASP A 326 21.16 -9.92 8.45
N PHE A 327 21.16 -8.81 9.19
CA PHE A 327 19.89 -8.19 9.60
C PHE A 327 19.07 -7.75 8.37
N LEU A 328 19.73 -7.35 7.28
CA LEU A 328 19.05 -6.99 6.03
C LEU A 328 18.29 -8.20 5.45
N GLY A 329 18.92 -9.37 5.35
CA GLY A 329 18.27 -10.58 4.88
C GLY A 329 17.14 -11.04 5.79
N MET A 330 17.29 -10.92 7.12
CA MET A 330 16.18 -11.15 8.06
C MET A 330 14.99 -10.20 7.77
N TYR A 331 15.26 -8.91 7.58
CA TYR A 331 14.22 -7.93 7.26
C TYR A 331 13.48 -8.29 5.98
N ILE A 332 14.22 -8.56 4.89
CA ILE A 332 13.68 -8.94 3.59
C ILE A 332 12.82 -10.21 3.73
N SER A 333 13.32 -11.23 4.41
CA SER A 333 12.65 -12.52 4.63
C SER A 333 11.28 -12.36 5.29
N VAL A 334 11.22 -11.58 6.38
CA VAL A 334 9.98 -11.29 7.10
C VAL A 334 8.98 -10.56 6.18
N LEU A 335 9.46 -9.61 5.38
CA LEU A 335 8.63 -8.84 4.48
C LEU A 335 8.08 -9.69 3.35
N LEU A 336 8.92 -10.48 2.68
CA LEU A 336 8.52 -11.35 1.55
C LEU A 336 7.53 -12.42 1.98
N VAL A 337 7.82 -13.14 3.08
CA VAL A 337 6.91 -14.20 3.56
C VAL A 337 5.58 -13.61 4.02
N GLY A 338 5.60 -12.53 4.79
CA GLY A 338 4.37 -11.89 5.23
C GLY A 338 3.58 -11.25 4.10
N ALA A 339 4.26 -10.65 3.11
CA ALA A 339 3.65 -10.09 1.91
C ALA A 339 2.77 -11.10 1.15
N VAL A 340 3.16 -12.38 1.18
CA VAL A 340 2.47 -13.44 0.46
C VAL A 340 1.49 -14.21 1.34
N LEU A 341 1.86 -14.58 2.56
CA LEU A 341 1.03 -15.37 3.47
C LEU A 341 -0.17 -14.59 4.02
N LEU A 342 -0.07 -13.26 4.12
CA LEU A 342 -1.13 -12.41 4.68
C LEU A 342 -2.20 -12.04 3.65
N ILE A 343 -1.99 -12.33 2.37
CA ILE A 343 -3.02 -12.09 1.35
C ILE A 343 -4.16 -13.10 1.57
N PRO A 344 -5.42 -12.65 1.67
CA PRO A 344 -6.55 -13.56 1.81
C PRO A 344 -6.61 -14.53 0.64
N ARG A 345 -6.61 -15.83 0.91
CA ARG A 345 -6.64 -16.89 -0.12
C ARG A 345 -7.80 -16.70 -1.13
N LYS A 346 -8.98 -16.32 -0.64
CA LYS A 346 -10.16 -16.04 -1.49
C LYS A 346 -9.88 -14.90 -2.48
N LEU A 347 -9.09 -13.92 -2.06
CA LEU A 347 -8.70 -12.81 -2.89
C LEU A 347 -7.66 -13.28 -3.91
N ILE A 348 -6.65 -14.07 -3.54
CA ILE A 348 -5.72 -14.69 -4.52
C ILE A 348 -6.49 -15.47 -5.60
N ILE A 349 -7.40 -16.37 -5.22
CA ILE A 349 -8.15 -17.25 -6.13
C ILE A 349 -9.16 -16.49 -7.00
N LYS A 350 -9.74 -15.39 -6.51
CA LYS A 350 -10.69 -14.57 -7.29
C LYS A 350 -9.99 -13.48 -8.11
N ALA A 351 -8.85 -12.97 -7.66
CA ALA A 351 -8.05 -11.96 -8.35
C ALA A 351 -7.18 -12.53 -9.46
N THR A 352 -6.87 -13.84 -9.42
CA THR A 352 -5.91 -14.55 -10.28
C THR A 352 -6.17 -14.45 -11.78
N GLY A 353 -7.38 -14.05 -12.20
CA GLY A 353 -7.63 -13.71 -13.60
C GLY A 353 -7.40 -12.23 -13.88
N GLY A 354 -8.40 -11.41 -13.54
CA GLY A 354 -8.48 -10.07 -14.09
C GLY A 354 -7.54 -9.03 -13.46
N PHE A 355 -7.29 -9.08 -12.14
CA PHE A 355 -6.42 -8.07 -11.51
C PHE A 355 -4.94 -8.35 -11.78
N PHE A 356 -4.54 -9.62 -11.77
CA PHE A 356 -3.21 -10.03 -12.21
C PHE A 356 -2.95 -9.64 -13.66
N ALA A 357 -3.92 -9.85 -14.55
CA ALA A 357 -3.83 -9.38 -15.93
C ALA A 357 -3.60 -7.86 -15.98
N LEU A 358 -4.25 -7.07 -15.11
CA LEU A 358 -4.04 -5.62 -15.05
C LEU A 358 -2.65 -5.22 -14.54
N ILE A 359 -2.09 -5.94 -13.58
CA ILE A 359 -0.70 -5.72 -13.13
C ILE A 359 0.24 -5.96 -14.32
N ILE A 360 0.11 -7.10 -15.01
CA ILE A 360 0.93 -7.43 -16.18
C ILE A 360 0.77 -6.38 -17.26
N ILE A 361 -0.46 -5.95 -17.55
CA ILE A 361 -0.72 -4.88 -18.51
C ILE A 361 -0.07 -3.56 -18.06
N GLY A 362 -0.11 -3.24 -16.77
CA GLY A 362 0.61 -2.09 -16.22
C GLY A 362 2.11 -2.18 -16.45
N THR A 363 2.71 -3.34 -16.14
CA THR A 363 4.14 -3.62 -16.37
C THR A 363 4.50 -3.50 -17.85
N LEU A 364 3.70 -4.08 -18.75
CA LEU A 364 3.92 -3.99 -20.20
C LEU A 364 3.75 -2.55 -20.72
N GLY A 365 2.78 -1.80 -20.21
CA GLY A 365 2.59 -0.40 -20.54
C GLY A 365 3.78 0.45 -20.10
N ALA A 366 4.26 0.24 -18.87
CA ALA A 366 5.45 0.89 -18.33
C ALA A 366 6.70 0.55 -19.15
N THR A 367 6.87 -0.72 -19.49
CA THR A 367 7.99 -1.21 -20.32
C THR A 367 7.94 -0.61 -21.72
N GLY A 368 6.77 -0.60 -22.36
CA GLY A 368 6.60 -0.10 -23.72
C GLY A 368 6.89 1.41 -23.83
N LEU A 369 6.33 2.23 -22.93
CA LEU A 369 6.66 3.66 -22.92
C LEU A 369 8.08 3.92 -22.42
N GLY A 370 8.60 3.10 -21.50
CA GLY A 370 9.98 3.15 -21.06
C GLY A 370 10.96 2.92 -22.21
N LEU A 371 10.70 1.94 -23.09
CA LEU A 371 11.51 1.67 -24.28
C LEU A 371 11.50 2.87 -25.24
N ILE A 372 10.37 3.58 -25.37
CA ILE A 372 10.32 4.83 -26.13
C ILE A 372 11.19 5.90 -25.46
N GLY A 373 11.14 6.00 -24.13
CA GLY A 373 12.03 6.87 -23.35
C GLY A 373 13.51 6.57 -23.61
N MET A 374 13.88 5.28 -23.55
CA MET A 374 15.22 4.78 -23.84
C MET A 374 15.72 5.20 -25.23
N LEU A 375 14.87 5.05 -26.25
CA LEU A 375 15.18 5.47 -27.62
C LEU A 375 15.40 6.98 -27.74
N ILE A 376 14.61 7.79 -27.01
CA ILE A 376 14.76 9.25 -27.00
C ILE A 376 16.06 9.67 -26.31
N THR A 377 16.43 8.99 -25.23
CA THR A 377 17.62 9.30 -24.45
C THR A 377 18.91 8.69 -25.01
N GLY A 378 18.82 7.74 -25.95
CA GLY A 378 19.96 7.01 -26.49
C GLY A 378 20.58 6.01 -25.50
N LEU A 379 19.81 5.52 -24.53
CA LEU A 379 20.27 4.55 -23.55
C LEU A 379 20.39 3.15 -24.17
N SER A 380 21.34 2.35 -23.67
CA SER A 380 21.45 0.94 -24.05
C SER A 380 20.33 0.10 -23.42
N LEU A 381 20.07 -1.09 -23.96
CA LEU A 381 19.12 -2.04 -23.35
C LEU A 381 19.58 -2.52 -21.97
N GLU A 382 20.90 -2.63 -21.76
CA GLU A 382 21.49 -2.95 -20.46
C GLU A 382 21.14 -1.87 -19.44
N ASP A 383 21.43 -0.60 -19.76
CA ASP A 383 21.10 0.54 -18.88
C ASP A 383 19.60 0.64 -18.62
N PHE A 384 18.79 0.42 -19.65
CA PHE A 384 17.34 0.42 -19.53
C PHE A 384 16.85 -0.61 -18.51
N PHE A 385 17.28 -1.86 -18.64
CA PHE A 385 16.80 -2.92 -17.74
C PHE A 385 17.39 -2.79 -16.34
N LEU A 386 18.70 -2.64 -16.23
CA LEU A 386 19.40 -2.68 -14.95
C LEU A 386 19.18 -1.42 -14.12
N ASN A 387 19.25 -0.24 -14.75
CA ASN A 387 19.28 1.04 -14.01
C ASN A 387 17.91 1.74 -13.94
N TYR A 388 16.94 1.36 -14.77
CA TYR A 388 15.61 1.98 -14.79
C TYR A 388 14.46 0.99 -14.60
N TRP A 389 14.37 -0.06 -15.41
CA TRP A 389 13.25 -1.00 -15.38
C TRP A 389 13.16 -1.74 -14.04
N LEU A 390 14.27 -2.30 -13.55
CA LEU A 390 14.32 -3.00 -12.26
C LEU A 390 13.99 -2.06 -11.09
N PRO A 391 14.65 -0.89 -10.92
CA PRO A 391 14.39 -0.03 -9.75
C PRO A 391 13.01 0.62 -9.74
N ILE A 392 12.43 0.90 -10.92
CA ILE A 392 11.11 1.56 -11.02
C ILE A 392 9.96 0.58 -10.72
N LEU A 393 10.08 -0.69 -11.12
CA LEU A 393 8.96 -1.65 -11.06
C LEU A 393 9.00 -2.59 -9.85
N CYS A 394 10.10 -2.61 -9.09
CA CYS A 394 10.24 -3.46 -7.90
C CYS A 394 9.41 -3.00 -6.68
N ASP A 395 9.35 -3.82 -5.62
CA ASP A 395 8.58 -3.55 -4.37
C ASP A 395 9.25 -2.49 -3.45
N GLY A 396 9.61 -1.34 -4.03
CA GLY A 396 10.31 -0.27 -3.33
C GLY A 396 11.65 -0.70 -2.74
N ASN A 397 12.05 -0.05 -1.64
CA ASN A 397 13.38 -0.27 -1.09
C ASN A 397 13.53 -1.66 -0.44
N GLY A 398 12.86 -1.88 0.69
CA GLY A 398 13.06 -3.08 1.52
C GLY A 398 12.58 -4.40 0.90
N GLY A 399 11.66 -4.38 -0.07
CA GLY A 399 11.17 -5.58 -0.76
C GLY A 399 11.70 -5.76 -2.17
N GLY A 400 12.38 -4.75 -2.73
CA GLY A 400 12.80 -4.71 -4.14
C GLY A 400 14.27 -4.36 -4.31
N ILE A 401 14.64 -3.08 -4.13
CA ILE A 401 16.01 -2.60 -4.36
C ILE A 401 17.02 -3.36 -3.52
N GLN A 402 16.73 -3.62 -2.24
CA GLN A 402 17.65 -4.36 -1.37
C GLN A 402 17.94 -5.78 -1.89
N PRO A 403 16.95 -6.67 -2.11
CA PRO A 403 17.23 -8.00 -2.64
C PRO A 403 17.77 -7.98 -4.08
N ILE A 404 17.38 -7.01 -4.93
CA ILE A 404 17.97 -6.87 -6.27
C ILE A 404 19.45 -6.46 -6.19
N GLY A 405 19.84 -5.63 -5.22
CA GLY A 405 21.24 -5.25 -4.99
C GLY A 405 22.11 -6.45 -4.60
N GLU A 406 21.57 -7.39 -3.82
CA GLU A 406 22.26 -8.67 -3.56
C GLU A 406 22.48 -9.45 -4.85
N ILE A 407 21.46 -9.54 -5.72
CA ILE A 407 21.56 -10.22 -7.02
C ILE A 407 22.62 -9.55 -7.90
N ALA A 408 22.66 -8.23 -7.93
CA ALA A 408 23.67 -7.47 -8.66
C ALA A 408 25.09 -7.84 -8.20
N GLY A 409 25.32 -7.84 -6.88
CA GLY A 409 26.60 -8.24 -6.27
C GLY A 409 26.99 -9.68 -6.61
N MET A 410 26.04 -10.62 -6.53
CA MET A 410 26.27 -12.02 -6.91
C MET A 410 26.59 -12.23 -8.40
N ASN A 411 26.32 -11.23 -9.25
CA ASN A 411 26.60 -11.27 -10.69
C ASN A 411 27.78 -10.35 -11.08
N GLY A 412 28.59 -9.90 -10.10
CA GLY A 412 29.81 -9.13 -10.34
C GLY A 412 29.61 -7.63 -10.55
N PHE A 413 28.41 -7.09 -10.30
CA PHE A 413 28.16 -5.65 -10.31
C PHE A 413 28.45 -5.05 -8.92
N ASP A 414 28.88 -3.79 -8.88
CA ASP A 414 29.03 -3.10 -7.59
C ASP A 414 27.65 -2.87 -6.95
N LYS A 415 27.43 -3.55 -5.83
CA LYS A 415 26.18 -3.49 -5.09
C LYS A 415 25.90 -2.09 -4.54
N LYS A 416 26.91 -1.38 -4.03
CA LYS A 416 26.75 -0.05 -3.41
C LYS A 416 26.35 0.97 -4.48
N ASP A 417 27.04 0.97 -5.61
CA ASP A 417 26.81 1.93 -6.69
C ASP A 417 25.44 1.70 -7.33
N TRP A 418 25.11 0.45 -7.65
CA TRP A 418 23.81 0.12 -8.23
C TRP A 418 22.66 0.47 -7.27
N MET A 419 22.76 0.12 -5.98
CA MET A 419 21.70 0.43 -5.01
C MET A 419 21.52 1.93 -4.82
N SER A 420 22.59 2.71 -4.84
CA SER A 420 22.56 4.18 -4.73
C SER A 420 21.78 4.80 -5.89
N ALA A 421 22.13 4.42 -7.12
CA ALA A 421 21.46 4.89 -8.33
C ALA A 421 20.00 4.41 -8.39
N ALA A 422 19.76 3.12 -8.14
CA ALA A 422 18.44 2.51 -8.15
C ALA A 422 17.47 3.21 -7.18
N LEU A 423 17.94 3.60 -6.01
CA LEU A 423 17.13 4.26 -5.01
C LEU A 423 16.80 5.71 -5.35
N ALA A 424 17.72 6.44 -5.98
CA ALA A 424 17.46 7.75 -6.54
C ALA A 424 16.36 7.66 -7.62
N VAL A 425 16.53 6.76 -8.59
CA VAL A 425 15.58 6.52 -9.68
C VAL A 425 14.18 6.15 -9.14
N SER A 426 14.11 5.18 -8.22
CA SER A 426 12.85 4.74 -7.61
C SER A 426 12.14 5.86 -6.83
N THR A 427 12.90 6.72 -6.16
CA THR A 427 12.35 7.87 -5.43
C THR A 427 11.71 8.88 -6.41
N VAL A 428 12.39 9.19 -7.52
CA VAL A 428 11.86 10.08 -8.57
C VAL A 428 10.59 9.48 -9.19
N ALA A 429 10.60 8.20 -9.55
CA ALA A 429 9.42 7.52 -10.08
C ALA A 429 8.24 7.52 -9.10
N SER A 430 8.50 7.33 -7.80
CA SER A 430 7.47 7.37 -6.77
C SER A 430 6.86 8.78 -6.63
N ILE A 431 7.66 9.85 -6.70
CA ILE A 431 7.16 11.24 -6.71
C ILE A 431 6.23 11.47 -7.90
N LEU A 432 6.67 11.09 -9.10
CA LEU A 432 5.89 11.25 -10.31
C LEU A 432 4.60 10.41 -10.26
N SER A 433 4.65 9.22 -9.63
CA SER A 433 3.49 8.37 -9.42
C SER A 433 2.43 9.04 -8.54
N VAL A 434 2.84 9.73 -7.47
CA VAL A 434 1.94 10.50 -6.60
C VAL A 434 1.29 11.66 -7.36
N VAL A 435 2.07 12.38 -8.17
CA VAL A 435 1.54 13.46 -9.02
C VAL A 435 0.53 12.90 -10.03
N MET A 436 0.88 11.81 -10.70
CA MET A 436 0.02 11.13 -11.67
C MET A 436 -1.28 10.62 -11.02
N ALA A 437 -1.22 10.14 -9.77
CA ALA A 437 -2.40 9.70 -9.03
C ALA A 437 -3.42 10.83 -8.84
N GLY A 438 -2.94 12.05 -8.54
CA GLY A 438 -3.78 13.24 -8.48
C GLY A 438 -4.41 13.59 -9.84
N LEU A 439 -3.66 13.46 -10.93
CA LEU A 439 -4.15 13.70 -12.30
C LEU A 439 -5.21 12.65 -12.71
N ILE A 440 -4.95 11.37 -12.46
CA ILE A 440 -5.87 10.26 -12.74
C ILE A 440 -7.15 10.40 -11.92
N ALA A 441 -7.05 10.81 -10.65
CA ALA A 441 -8.23 11.11 -9.82
C ALA A 441 -9.05 12.29 -10.40
N ALA A 442 -8.39 13.34 -10.90
CA ALA A 442 -9.05 14.45 -11.57
C ALA A 442 -9.75 14.01 -12.87
N ILE A 443 -9.14 13.11 -13.64
CA ILE A 443 -9.76 12.47 -14.82
C ILE A 443 -11.01 11.71 -14.42
N GLY A 444 -10.97 10.93 -13.33
CA GLY A 444 -12.15 10.22 -12.81
C GLY A 444 -13.29 11.14 -12.38
N LYS A 445 -12.97 12.29 -11.76
CA LYS A 445 -13.96 13.34 -11.42
C LYS A 445 -14.54 14.00 -12.68
N ALA A 446 -13.73 14.17 -13.72
CA ALA A 446 -14.17 14.75 -15.00
C ALA A 446 -15.01 13.77 -15.84
N ARG A 447 -14.65 12.48 -15.84
CA ARG A 447 -15.33 11.39 -16.55
C ARG A 447 -15.74 10.27 -15.57
N PRO A 448 -16.92 10.42 -14.92
CA PRO A 448 -17.39 9.44 -13.94
C PRO A 448 -17.52 8.02 -14.49
N SER A 449 -17.74 7.84 -15.80
CA SER A 449 -17.82 6.53 -16.45
C SER A 449 -16.51 5.71 -16.45
N LEU A 450 -15.39 6.31 -16.04
CA LEU A 450 -14.10 5.64 -15.89
C LEU A 450 -13.77 5.33 -14.42
N SER A 451 -14.52 5.88 -13.47
CA SER A 451 -14.23 5.86 -12.03
C SER A 451 -15.29 5.07 -11.27
N GLY A 452 -14.86 4.13 -10.44
CA GLY A 452 -15.68 3.40 -9.47
C GLY A 452 -15.87 4.16 -8.15
N ASP A 453 -15.19 5.30 -8.00
CA ASP A 453 -15.22 6.15 -6.80
C ASP A 453 -14.74 5.37 -5.57
N GLY A 454 -13.61 4.69 -5.77
CA GLY A 454 -12.97 3.87 -4.74
C GLY A 454 -13.22 2.37 -4.84
N ARG A 455 -14.18 1.95 -5.66
CA ARG A 455 -14.40 0.54 -5.93
C ARG A 455 -13.62 0.10 -7.17
N LEU A 456 -12.73 -0.86 -7.01
CA LEU A 456 -11.96 -1.42 -8.12
C LEU A 456 -12.84 -2.34 -9.00
N VAL A 457 -13.53 -3.27 -8.34
CA VAL A 457 -14.40 -4.27 -8.99
C VAL A 457 -15.82 -3.71 -9.10
N LYS A 458 -16.53 -4.03 -10.19
CA LYS A 458 -17.97 -3.73 -10.33
C LYS A 458 -18.89 -4.63 -9.47
N LYS A 459 -18.32 -5.58 -8.73
CA LYS A 459 -18.98 -6.48 -7.78
C LYS A 459 -18.17 -6.44 -6.50
N ASP A 460 -18.77 -5.98 -5.41
CA ASP A 460 -18.03 -5.71 -4.18
C ASP A 460 -17.34 -6.96 -3.64
N ILE A 461 -16.08 -6.77 -3.23
CA ILE A 461 -15.29 -7.73 -2.47
C ILE A 461 -14.81 -6.96 -1.25
N HIS A 462 -15.62 -6.98 -0.20
CA HIS A 462 -15.16 -6.68 1.14
C HIS A 462 -14.92 -8.01 1.85
N THR A 463 -13.69 -8.21 2.30
CA THR A 463 -13.37 -9.27 3.26
C THR A 463 -12.85 -8.58 4.50
N THR A 464 -13.67 -8.54 5.54
CA THR A 464 -13.22 -8.20 6.87
C THR A 464 -12.54 -9.42 7.49
N GLU A 465 -11.34 -9.24 8.01
CA GLU A 465 -10.70 -10.23 8.87
C GLU A 465 -10.97 -9.91 10.35
N ARG A 466 -11.08 -10.96 11.19
CA ARG A 466 -11.29 -10.85 12.64
C ARG A 466 -10.23 -9.96 13.31
N LYS A 467 -10.69 -9.11 14.23
CA LYS A 467 -9.89 -8.30 15.17
C LYS A 467 -9.36 -9.08 16.38
N SER A 468 -9.04 -10.38 16.27
CA SER A 468 -8.50 -11.11 17.43
C SER A 468 -6.97 -10.98 17.47
N GLU A 469 -6.42 -10.65 18.64
CA GLU A 469 -5.00 -10.38 18.82
C GLU A 469 -4.13 -11.65 18.67
N ALA A 470 -2.92 -11.46 18.13
CA ALA A 470 -1.93 -12.52 18.06
C ALA A 470 -1.24 -12.71 19.42
N LYS A 471 -1.30 -13.94 19.96
CA LYS A 471 -0.55 -14.34 21.16
C LYS A 471 0.95 -14.36 20.87
N ASP A 472 1.78 -14.13 21.87
CA ASP A 472 3.24 -14.05 21.68
C ASP A 472 3.85 -15.38 21.19
N ARG A 473 3.29 -16.53 21.58
CA ARG A 473 3.70 -17.82 21.01
C ARG A 473 3.46 -17.90 19.50
N ASN A 474 2.41 -17.26 18.98
CA ASN A 474 2.17 -17.21 17.54
C ASN A 474 3.22 -16.36 16.83
N VAL A 475 3.72 -15.31 17.48
CA VAL A 475 4.82 -14.47 16.97
C VAL A 475 6.11 -15.27 16.89
N ALA A 476 6.44 -16.03 17.93
CA ALA A 476 7.63 -16.90 17.93
C ALA A 476 7.55 -17.96 16.83
N VAL A 477 6.41 -18.64 16.69
CA VAL A 477 6.19 -19.63 15.62
C VAL A 477 6.22 -18.96 14.24
N ALA A 478 5.76 -17.72 14.10
CA ALA A 478 5.85 -17.00 12.84
C ALA A 478 7.31 -16.72 12.43
N ILE A 479 8.17 -16.31 13.36
CA ILE A 479 9.61 -16.15 13.10
C ILE A 479 10.21 -17.48 12.65
N LEU A 480 9.87 -18.59 13.33
CA LEU A 480 10.31 -19.93 12.95
C LEU A 480 9.86 -20.30 11.53
N VAL A 481 8.58 -20.08 11.18
CA VAL A 481 8.06 -20.36 9.84
C VAL A 481 8.78 -19.56 8.77
N ILE A 482 9.06 -18.28 9.01
CA ILE A 482 9.80 -17.42 8.09
C ILE A 482 11.22 -17.96 7.89
N GLY A 483 11.92 -18.31 8.98
CA GLY A 483 13.27 -18.87 8.91
C GLY A 483 13.33 -20.24 8.22
N VAL A 484 12.36 -21.11 8.47
CA VAL A 484 12.29 -22.42 7.79
C VAL A 484 12.01 -22.26 6.30
N ILE A 485 11.16 -21.31 5.89
CA ILE A 485 10.95 -21.00 4.47
C ILE A 485 12.24 -20.48 3.84
N TYR A 486 12.98 -19.61 4.52
CA TYR A 486 14.28 -19.13 4.05
C TYR A 486 15.27 -20.28 3.83
N ILE A 487 15.45 -21.15 4.83
CA ILE A 487 16.36 -22.31 4.73
C ILE A 487 15.92 -23.25 3.60
N LEU A 488 14.62 -23.50 3.45
CA LEU A 488 14.10 -24.32 2.36
C LEU A 488 14.39 -23.69 1.00
N SER A 489 14.30 -22.37 0.89
CA SER A 489 14.67 -21.64 -0.32
C SER A 489 16.16 -21.76 -0.66
N ASP A 490 17.06 -21.74 0.33
CA ASP A 490 18.50 -21.97 0.10
C ASP A 490 18.73 -23.39 -0.40
N ILE A 491 18.10 -24.39 0.23
CA ILE A 491 18.21 -25.78 -0.23
C ILE A 491 17.76 -25.90 -1.69
N ILE A 492 16.68 -25.22 -2.08
CA ILE A 492 16.22 -25.24 -3.46
C ILE A 492 17.22 -24.53 -4.38
N ALA A 493 17.66 -23.32 -4.03
CA ALA A 493 18.57 -22.52 -4.85
C ALA A 493 19.95 -23.18 -5.03
N ASP A 494 20.51 -23.72 -3.95
CA ASP A 494 21.93 -24.10 -3.88
C ASP A 494 22.16 -25.61 -4.06
N LYS A 495 21.13 -26.44 -3.89
CA LYS A 495 21.28 -27.91 -3.94
C LYS A 495 20.36 -28.61 -4.93
N LEU A 496 19.14 -28.12 -5.16
CA LEU A 496 18.15 -28.83 -5.99
C LEU A 496 18.04 -28.25 -7.40
N LEU A 497 17.87 -26.93 -7.51
CA LEU A 497 17.60 -26.20 -8.73
C LEU A 497 18.69 -25.16 -8.98
N THR A 498 19.93 -25.65 -8.99
CA THR A 498 21.12 -24.81 -9.18
C THR A 498 21.19 -24.24 -10.58
N LYS A 499 22.07 -23.25 -10.78
CA LYS A 499 22.35 -22.65 -12.09
C LYS A 499 22.68 -23.70 -13.15
N ASP A 500 23.44 -24.75 -12.78
CA ASP A 500 23.83 -25.82 -13.70
C ASP A 500 22.63 -26.65 -14.18
N VAL A 501 21.59 -26.76 -13.35
CA VAL A 501 20.36 -27.52 -13.66
C VAL A 501 19.38 -26.68 -14.47
N LEU A 502 19.18 -25.41 -14.10
CA LEU A 502 18.18 -24.53 -14.72
C LEU A 502 18.73 -23.67 -15.87
N GLY A 503 20.05 -23.61 -16.04
CA GLY A 503 20.72 -22.68 -16.95
C GLY A 503 20.67 -21.21 -16.51
N ILE A 504 19.99 -20.90 -15.41
CA ILE A 504 19.77 -19.55 -14.88
C ILE A 504 19.89 -19.61 -13.35
N LEU A 505 20.60 -18.63 -12.77
CA LEU A 505 20.68 -18.47 -11.31
C LEU A 505 19.37 -17.87 -10.79
N ILE A 506 18.61 -18.63 -10.01
CA ILE A 506 17.42 -18.15 -9.29
C ILE A 506 17.80 -17.93 -7.82
N PRO A 507 17.84 -16.68 -7.33
CA PRO A 507 18.21 -16.36 -5.94
C PRO A 507 17.21 -16.93 -4.92
N ASN A 508 17.69 -17.19 -3.68
CA ASN A 508 16.86 -17.67 -2.56
C ASN A 508 15.54 -16.90 -2.43
N TYR A 509 15.59 -15.57 -2.44
CA TYR A 509 14.42 -14.73 -2.20
C TYR A 509 13.28 -14.98 -3.19
N ALA A 510 13.59 -15.35 -4.44
CA ALA A 510 12.58 -15.73 -5.43
C ALA A 510 11.87 -17.04 -5.03
N TRP A 511 12.62 -18.04 -4.56
CA TRP A 511 12.06 -19.29 -4.04
C TRP A 511 11.19 -19.06 -2.80
N MET A 512 11.55 -18.12 -1.92
CA MET A 512 10.73 -17.79 -0.74
C MET A 512 9.32 -17.33 -1.13
N ILE A 513 9.22 -16.54 -2.20
CA ILE A 513 7.94 -16.06 -2.72
C ILE A 513 7.13 -17.24 -3.27
N VAL A 514 7.73 -18.07 -4.13
CA VAL A 514 7.08 -19.23 -4.74
C VAL A 514 6.54 -20.17 -3.65
N LEU A 515 7.38 -20.50 -2.67
CA LEU A 515 7.00 -21.33 -1.52
C LEU A 515 5.91 -20.67 -0.69
N GLY A 516 6.05 -19.39 -0.35
CA GLY A 516 5.04 -18.64 0.39
C GLY A 516 3.68 -18.65 -0.31
N LEU A 517 3.66 -18.49 -1.64
CA LEU A 517 2.43 -18.47 -2.44
C LEU A 517 1.79 -19.84 -2.43
N LEU A 518 2.57 -20.89 -2.69
CA LEU A 518 2.13 -22.27 -2.68
C LEU A 518 1.53 -22.64 -1.32
N ILE A 519 2.26 -22.36 -0.24
CA ILE A 519 1.83 -22.58 1.16
C ILE A 519 0.52 -21.83 1.47
N ASN A 520 0.36 -20.60 0.99
CA ASN A 520 -0.87 -19.85 1.20
C ASN A 520 -2.05 -20.42 0.41
N ILE A 521 -1.84 -20.80 -0.86
CA ILE A 521 -2.87 -21.35 -1.75
C ILE A 521 -3.39 -22.70 -1.24
N ILE A 522 -2.51 -23.59 -0.79
CA ILE A 522 -2.89 -24.88 -0.19
C ILE A 522 -3.47 -24.71 1.23
N ASN A 523 -3.38 -23.50 1.80
CA ASN A 523 -3.83 -23.17 3.15
C ASN A 523 -3.18 -24.02 4.25
N LEU A 524 -1.87 -24.25 4.15
CA LEU A 524 -1.13 -25.10 5.08
C LEU A 524 -0.97 -24.45 6.46
N ILE A 525 -0.70 -23.14 6.49
CA ILE A 525 -0.43 -22.41 7.76
C ILE A 525 -1.75 -22.04 8.45
N PRO A 526 -1.97 -22.49 9.69
CA PRO A 526 -3.10 -22.09 10.52
C PRO A 526 -3.22 -20.58 10.68
N ARG A 527 -4.44 -20.12 10.89
CA ARG A 527 -4.77 -18.69 10.95
C ARG A 527 -4.05 -17.97 12.09
N GLU A 528 -3.87 -18.64 13.22
CA GLU A 528 -3.21 -18.13 14.42
C GLU A 528 -1.75 -17.77 14.13
N ILE A 529 -1.07 -18.61 13.35
CA ILE A 529 0.31 -18.39 12.92
C ILE A 529 0.36 -17.29 11.86
N LYS A 530 -0.59 -17.25 10.90
CA LYS A 530 -0.70 -16.13 9.93
C LYS A 530 -0.85 -14.79 10.65
N LYS A 531 -1.61 -14.72 11.75
CA LYS A 531 -1.69 -13.50 12.59
C LYS A 531 -0.35 -13.16 13.25
N GLY A 532 0.38 -14.18 13.72
CA GLY A 532 1.76 -14.02 14.19
C GLY A 532 2.66 -13.40 13.12
N VAL A 533 2.61 -13.94 11.89
CA VAL A 533 3.33 -13.40 10.73
C VAL A 533 2.93 -11.95 10.48
N GLY A 534 1.64 -11.61 10.61
CA GLY A 534 1.15 -10.24 10.50
C GLY A 534 1.74 -9.30 11.54
N LYS A 535 1.84 -9.74 12.81
CA LYS A 535 2.44 -8.97 13.91
C LYS A 535 3.94 -8.77 13.71
N VAL A 536 4.68 -9.82 13.35
CA VAL A 536 6.13 -9.74 13.02
C VAL A 536 6.36 -8.80 11.84
N ASN A 537 5.63 -9.01 10.74
CA ASN A 537 5.75 -8.20 9.52
C ASN A 537 5.43 -6.73 9.80
N THR A 538 4.37 -6.45 10.55
CA THR A 538 4.01 -5.06 10.92
C THR A 538 5.05 -4.44 11.84
N PHE A 539 5.57 -5.19 12.82
CA PHE A 539 6.62 -4.70 13.71
C PHE A 539 7.88 -4.33 12.93
N ILE A 540 8.40 -5.24 12.11
CA ILE A 540 9.60 -5.02 11.30
C ILE A 540 9.36 -3.88 10.28
N SER A 541 8.27 -3.94 9.50
CA SER A 541 8.02 -2.94 8.46
C SER A 541 7.61 -1.54 8.95
N LYS A 542 7.08 -1.40 10.17
CA LYS A 542 6.68 -0.08 10.71
C LYS A 542 7.65 0.48 11.74
N GLN A 543 8.26 -0.37 12.57
CA GLN A 543 9.05 0.08 13.72
C GLN A 543 10.55 0.09 13.43
N THR A 544 11.05 -0.83 12.60
CA THR A 544 12.50 -0.94 12.33
C THR A 544 12.91 -0.32 11.00
N THR A 545 11.98 0.22 10.22
CA THR A 545 12.31 0.74 8.88
C THR A 545 13.13 2.03 8.92
N TRP A 546 12.93 2.94 9.89
CA TRP A 546 13.79 4.12 10.01
C TRP A 546 15.24 3.73 10.34
N LEU A 547 15.39 2.78 11.27
CA LEU A 547 16.68 2.16 11.60
C LEU A 547 17.31 1.52 10.35
N LEU A 548 16.55 0.72 9.62
CA LEU A 548 16.99 0.06 8.39
C LEU A 548 17.50 1.11 7.38
N MET A 549 16.72 2.16 7.14
CA MET A 549 17.09 3.19 6.16
C MET A 549 18.35 3.94 6.57
N PHE A 550 18.54 4.22 7.86
CA PHE A 550 19.78 4.82 8.36
C PHE A 550 20.98 3.90 8.11
N ALA A 551 20.85 2.62 8.45
CA ALA A 551 21.89 1.62 8.22
C ALA A 551 22.21 1.44 6.72
N VAL A 552 21.18 1.43 5.86
CA VAL A 552 21.33 1.42 4.39
C VAL A 552 22.11 2.66 3.94
N GLY A 553 21.75 3.84 4.43
CA GLY A 553 22.47 5.09 4.17
C GLY A 553 23.97 4.98 4.45
N MET A 554 24.33 4.44 5.62
CA MET A 554 25.73 4.27 6.01
C MET A 554 26.47 3.21 5.17
N ASN A 555 25.78 2.14 4.78
CA ASN A 555 26.44 0.93 4.28
C ASN A 555 26.40 0.74 2.76
N TYR A 556 25.40 1.32 2.11
CA TYR A 556 25.03 1.02 0.73
C TYR A 556 24.78 2.26 -0.11
N ILE A 557 24.76 3.46 0.48
CA ILE A 557 24.52 4.69 -0.26
C ILE A 557 25.80 5.49 -0.39
N ASP A 558 26.25 5.64 -1.61
CA ASP A 558 27.18 6.69 -1.99
C ASP A 558 26.39 7.98 -2.27
N PHE A 559 26.67 9.04 -1.51
CA PHE A 559 25.89 10.26 -1.60
C PHE A 559 26.09 10.96 -2.94
N GLN A 560 27.31 10.95 -3.48
CA GLN A 560 27.62 11.60 -4.73
C GLN A 560 26.94 10.89 -5.90
N GLU A 561 26.99 9.56 -5.95
CA GLU A 561 26.28 8.77 -6.96
C GLU A 561 24.76 8.95 -6.87
N PHE A 562 24.21 9.00 -5.66
CA PHE A 562 22.78 9.27 -5.46
C PHE A 562 22.38 10.63 -6.07
N VAL A 563 23.18 11.68 -5.88
CA VAL A 563 22.91 13.01 -6.46
C VAL A 563 23.10 13.01 -7.98
N ASN A 564 24.14 12.34 -8.48
CA ASN A 564 24.43 12.24 -9.92
C ASN A 564 23.30 11.52 -10.70
N ALA A 565 22.65 10.55 -10.06
CA ALA A 565 21.50 9.85 -10.62
C ALA A 565 20.27 10.75 -10.81
N LEU A 566 20.19 11.90 -10.12
CA LEU A 566 19.11 12.88 -10.24
C LEU A 566 19.33 13.84 -11.42
N ASN A 567 19.29 13.29 -12.64
CA ASN A 567 19.51 14.05 -13.87
C ASN A 567 18.26 14.07 -14.79
N PRO A 568 18.25 14.91 -15.85
CA PRO A 568 17.10 15.02 -16.76
C PRO A 568 16.73 13.70 -17.46
N THR A 569 17.72 12.85 -17.78
CA THR A 569 17.49 11.52 -18.36
C THR A 569 16.68 10.66 -17.40
N THR A 570 17.08 10.60 -16.13
CA THR A 570 16.33 9.87 -15.09
C THR A 570 14.91 10.40 -14.94
N LEU A 571 14.72 11.73 -14.95
CA LEU A 571 13.39 12.32 -14.85
C LEU A 571 12.49 11.90 -16.04
N LEU A 572 13.02 11.93 -17.26
CA LEU A 572 12.30 11.52 -18.46
C LEU A 572 11.97 10.03 -18.44
N MET A 573 12.94 9.18 -18.07
CA MET A 573 12.73 7.74 -17.93
C MET A 573 11.64 7.44 -16.90
N CYS A 574 11.75 7.99 -15.69
CA CYS A 574 10.72 7.81 -14.66
C CYS A 574 9.33 8.28 -15.13
N LEU A 575 9.25 9.42 -15.83
CA LEU A 575 8.00 9.93 -16.36
C LEU A 575 7.36 8.99 -17.38
N THR A 576 8.14 8.46 -18.33
CA THR A 576 7.64 7.53 -19.36
C THR A 576 7.13 6.22 -18.75
N PHE A 577 7.85 5.65 -17.77
CA PHE A 577 7.39 4.47 -17.03
C PHE A 577 6.09 4.73 -16.28
N VAL A 578 5.99 5.84 -15.52
CA VAL A 578 4.79 6.20 -14.75
C VAL A 578 3.58 6.45 -15.67
N LEU A 579 3.79 7.09 -16.82
CA LEU A 579 2.77 7.24 -17.84
C LEU A 579 2.30 5.88 -18.38
N GLY A 580 3.24 4.98 -18.67
CA GLY A 580 2.92 3.68 -19.23
C GLY A 580 2.15 2.80 -18.24
N ALA A 581 2.63 2.76 -17.00
CA ALA A 581 2.00 2.04 -15.89
C ALA A 581 0.58 2.54 -15.60
N SER A 582 0.31 3.83 -15.79
CA SER A 582 -1.01 4.40 -15.50
C SER A 582 -1.98 4.32 -16.67
N LEU A 583 -1.54 4.62 -17.90
CA LEU A 583 -2.43 4.74 -19.06
C LEU A 583 -2.95 3.38 -19.54
N LEU A 584 -2.12 2.35 -19.60
CA LEU A 584 -2.55 1.09 -20.19
C LEU A 584 -3.62 0.37 -19.33
N PRO A 585 -3.49 0.26 -17.99
CA PRO A 585 -4.56 -0.26 -17.14
C PRO A 585 -5.81 0.64 -17.16
N LEU A 586 -5.68 1.96 -17.30
CA LEU A 586 -6.82 2.89 -17.37
C LEU A 586 -7.78 2.54 -18.52
N PHE A 587 -7.25 2.17 -19.68
CA PHE A 587 -8.05 1.89 -20.87
C PHE A 587 -8.47 0.41 -20.99
N THR A 588 -7.68 -0.52 -20.47
CA THR A 588 -7.93 -1.97 -20.60
C THR A 588 -8.78 -2.57 -19.48
N ALA A 589 -8.93 -1.88 -18.33
CA ALA A 589 -9.72 -2.34 -17.17
C ALA A 589 -11.13 -2.83 -17.47
N ARG A 590 -11.79 -2.24 -18.49
CA ARG A 590 -13.16 -2.61 -18.86
C ARG A 590 -13.28 -4.05 -19.36
N ILE A 591 -12.23 -4.58 -20.02
CA ILE A 591 -12.19 -5.97 -20.52
C ILE A 591 -12.35 -6.96 -19.36
N PHE A 592 -11.82 -6.61 -18.20
CA PHE A 592 -11.82 -7.45 -17.00
C PHE A 592 -12.88 -7.03 -15.96
N ASN A 593 -13.86 -6.21 -16.34
CA ASN A 593 -14.93 -5.71 -15.47
C ASN A 593 -14.48 -4.86 -14.26
N PHE A 594 -13.32 -4.20 -14.35
CA PHE A 594 -12.87 -3.21 -13.37
C PHE A 594 -13.16 -1.77 -13.83
N TYR A 595 -13.04 -0.83 -12.90
CA TYR A 595 -13.02 0.59 -13.22
C TYR A 595 -11.61 1.05 -13.59
N GLY A 596 -11.51 1.86 -14.65
CA GLY A 596 -10.22 2.25 -15.23
C GLY A 596 -9.37 3.09 -14.29
N VAL A 597 -9.97 4.07 -13.62
CA VAL A 597 -9.24 4.97 -12.71
C VAL A 597 -8.67 4.18 -11.54
N GLU A 598 -9.48 3.33 -10.90
CA GLU A 598 -9.06 2.49 -9.79
C GLU A 598 -8.01 1.45 -10.22
N SER A 599 -8.11 0.91 -11.44
CA SER A 599 -7.12 -0.01 -12.00
C SER A 599 -5.78 0.67 -12.28
N SER A 600 -5.81 1.86 -12.88
CA SER A 600 -4.63 2.70 -13.12
C SER A 600 -3.90 3.03 -11.83
N VAL A 601 -4.64 3.36 -10.78
CA VAL A 601 -4.08 3.68 -9.47
C VAL A 601 -3.55 2.41 -8.78
N ALA A 602 -4.37 1.38 -8.60
CA ALA A 602 -4.04 0.22 -7.78
C ALA A 602 -3.09 -0.78 -8.47
N ALA A 603 -3.26 -1.07 -9.76
CA ALA A 603 -2.41 -2.01 -10.51
C ALA A 603 -1.23 -1.33 -11.20
N GLY A 604 -1.37 -0.04 -11.55
CA GLY A 604 -0.35 0.74 -12.24
C GLY A 604 0.53 1.56 -11.30
N LEU A 605 -0.01 2.65 -10.77
CA LEU A 605 0.77 3.64 -10.00
C LEU A 605 1.29 3.11 -8.67
N CYS A 606 0.61 2.16 -8.03
CA CYS A 606 1.15 1.48 -6.85
C CYS A 606 2.37 0.60 -7.16
N MET A 607 2.53 0.13 -8.41
CA MET A 607 3.70 -0.64 -8.84
C MET A 607 4.93 0.26 -9.00
N THR A 608 4.76 1.46 -9.56
CA THR A 608 5.85 2.45 -9.74
C THR A 608 6.10 3.31 -8.50
N ALA A 609 5.36 3.05 -7.42
CA ALA A 609 5.54 3.72 -6.14
C ALA A 609 6.50 2.91 -5.26
N GLN A 610 7.18 3.60 -4.35
CA GLN A 610 8.18 2.98 -3.47
C GLN A 610 7.51 2.11 -2.39
N GLY A 611 7.13 0.89 -2.76
CA GLY A 611 6.54 -0.13 -1.90
C GLY A 611 5.24 0.33 -1.21
N GLY A 612 4.93 -0.28 -0.06
CA GLY A 612 3.71 0.01 0.68
C GLY A 612 3.56 1.47 1.15
N SER A 613 4.65 2.16 1.49
CA SER A 613 4.63 3.59 1.84
C SER A 613 4.28 4.47 0.64
N GLY A 614 4.88 4.17 -0.52
CA GLY A 614 4.54 4.85 -1.78
C GLY A 614 3.09 4.62 -2.17
N ALA A 615 2.58 3.39 -2.01
CA ALA A 615 1.19 3.06 -2.27
C ALA A 615 0.22 3.87 -1.39
N ILE A 616 0.51 4.07 -0.11
CA ILE A 616 -0.31 4.94 0.77
C ILE A 616 -0.36 6.37 0.23
N MET A 617 0.75 6.91 -0.27
CA MET A 617 0.78 8.26 -0.83
C MET A 617 0.00 8.37 -2.14
N VAL A 618 0.13 7.39 -3.04
CA VAL A 618 -0.61 7.30 -4.30
C VAL A 618 -2.12 7.17 -4.04
N LEU A 619 -2.52 6.28 -3.14
CA LEU A 619 -3.92 6.05 -2.78
C LEU A 619 -4.50 7.23 -2.00
N GLY A 620 -3.77 7.78 -1.04
CA GLY A 620 -4.18 8.96 -0.29
C GLY A 620 -4.34 10.20 -1.17
N THR A 621 -3.43 10.41 -2.14
CA THR A 621 -3.51 11.56 -3.06
C THR A 621 -4.67 11.41 -4.05
N SER A 622 -5.05 10.18 -4.38
CA SER A 622 -6.19 9.91 -5.26
C SER A 622 -7.53 9.78 -4.52
N ASP A 623 -7.59 9.96 -3.19
CA ASP A 623 -8.80 9.73 -2.36
C ASP A 623 -9.32 8.28 -2.51
N ARG A 624 -8.41 7.28 -2.49
CA ARG A 624 -8.74 5.88 -2.77
C ARG A 624 -8.18 4.86 -1.76
N MET A 625 -8.18 5.20 -0.48
CA MET A 625 -7.53 4.39 0.56
C MET A 625 -8.14 2.98 0.73
N GLU A 626 -9.40 2.80 0.38
CA GLU A 626 -10.08 1.50 0.32
C GLU A 626 -9.46 0.51 -0.67
N LEU A 627 -8.65 0.99 -1.63
CA LEU A 627 -7.87 0.13 -2.53
C LEU A 627 -6.55 -0.36 -1.93
N MET A 628 -6.24 -0.03 -0.67
CA MET A 628 -4.99 -0.43 -0.02
C MET A 628 -4.70 -1.93 -0.11
N PRO A 629 -5.67 -2.86 0.08
CA PRO A 629 -5.41 -4.29 -0.11
C PRO A 629 -4.94 -4.63 -1.53
N TRP A 630 -5.51 -3.99 -2.56
CA TRP A 630 -5.12 -4.17 -3.96
C TRP A 630 -3.75 -3.56 -4.26
N GLY A 631 -3.49 -2.35 -3.75
CA GLY A 631 -2.18 -1.71 -3.88
C GLY A 631 -1.08 -2.54 -3.22
N GLN A 632 -1.35 -3.13 -2.05
CA GLN A 632 -0.41 -4.05 -1.40
C GLN A 632 -0.14 -5.28 -2.27
N ILE A 633 -1.17 -5.89 -2.85
CA ILE A 633 -0.99 -7.03 -3.76
C ILE A 633 -0.11 -6.63 -4.94
N THR A 634 -0.34 -5.47 -5.54
CA THR A 634 0.49 -4.95 -6.62
C THR A 634 1.94 -4.81 -6.18
N CYS A 635 2.23 -4.06 -5.10
CA CYS A 635 3.60 -3.86 -4.64
C CYS A 635 4.31 -5.19 -4.36
N ARG A 636 3.62 -6.11 -3.67
CA ARG A 636 4.20 -7.39 -3.24
C ARG A 636 4.38 -8.39 -4.37
N ILE A 637 3.34 -8.64 -5.16
CA ILE A 637 3.37 -9.67 -6.20
C ILE A 637 4.09 -9.16 -7.46
N ALA A 638 3.83 -7.93 -7.90
CA ALA A 638 4.53 -7.38 -9.05
C ALA A 638 6.04 -7.30 -8.74
N GLY A 639 6.41 -6.72 -7.60
CA GLY A 639 7.82 -6.59 -7.22
C GLY A 639 8.53 -7.94 -7.05
N SER A 640 7.82 -8.97 -6.57
CA SER A 640 8.33 -10.35 -6.54
C SER A 640 8.66 -10.91 -7.93
N ILE A 641 7.81 -10.62 -8.92
CA ILE A 641 8.05 -11.04 -10.32
C ILE A 641 9.26 -10.29 -10.88
N ILE A 642 9.37 -8.99 -10.60
CA ILE A 642 10.53 -8.18 -11.01
C ILE A 642 11.84 -8.72 -10.41
N LEU A 643 11.81 -9.26 -9.19
CA LEU A 643 12.98 -9.89 -8.58
C LEU A 643 13.46 -11.13 -9.34
N ILE A 644 12.54 -11.93 -9.90
CA ILE A 644 12.89 -13.06 -10.77
C ILE A 644 13.58 -12.55 -12.04
N PHE A 645 13.02 -11.50 -12.66
CA PHE A 645 13.63 -10.86 -13.83
C PHE A 645 14.99 -10.23 -13.52
N ALA A 646 15.22 -9.74 -12.30
CA ALA A 646 16.52 -9.24 -11.88
C ALA A 646 17.59 -10.33 -11.99
N GLY A 647 17.33 -11.54 -11.48
CA GLY A 647 18.24 -12.68 -11.60
C GLY A 647 18.57 -13.00 -13.07
N VAL A 648 17.57 -12.95 -13.95
CA VAL A 648 17.75 -13.16 -15.39
C VAL A 648 18.59 -12.05 -16.02
N PHE A 649 18.23 -10.77 -15.83
CA PHE A 649 18.89 -9.65 -16.47
C PHE A 649 20.34 -9.47 -16.01
N PHE A 650 20.59 -9.53 -14.70
CA PHE A 650 21.96 -9.48 -14.20
C PHE A 650 22.80 -10.65 -14.68
N SER A 651 22.23 -11.85 -14.81
CA SER A 651 22.98 -13.00 -15.35
C SER A 651 23.26 -12.86 -16.86
N ILE A 652 22.41 -12.20 -17.64
CA ILE A 652 22.63 -11.98 -19.08
C ILE A 652 23.72 -10.93 -19.32
N TYR A 653 23.72 -9.86 -18.51
CA TYR A 653 24.65 -8.74 -18.66
C TYR A 653 25.90 -8.85 -17.77
N ALA A 654 26.04 -9.92 -16.98
CA ALA A 654 27.24 -10.20 -16.20
C ALA A 654 28.46 -10.30 -17.12
N LYS A 655 29.50 -9.50 -16.85
CA LYS A 655 30.70 -9.41 -17.70
C LYS A 655 31.68 -10.58 -17.53
N GLU A 656 31.54 -11.40 -16.49
CA GLU A 656 32.31 -12.64 -16.31
C GLU A 656 31.45 -13.75 -15.66
N PRO A 657 31.60 -15.03 -16.09
CA PRO A 657 31.09 -16.15 -15.32
C PRO A 657 31.93 -16.29 -14.05
N LEU A 658 31.35 -15.94 -12.90
CA LEU A 658 32.02 -16.17 -11.61
C LEU A 658 32.39 -17.66 -11.46
N PRO A 659 33.62 -17.98 -11.03
CA PRO A 659 34.01 -19.34 -10.72
C PRO A 659 33.10 -19.89 -9.60
N VAL A 660 32.57 -21.09 -9.82
CA VAL A 660 31.77 -21.80 -8.84
C VAL A 660 32.64 -22.08 -7.61
N GLY A 661 32.23 -21.56 -6.45
CA GLY A 661 32.74 -21.99 -5.14
C GLY A 661 33.78 -21.08 -4.50
N VAL A 662 33.39 -19.86 -4.12
CA VAL A 662 33.89 -19.22 -2.88
C VAL A 662 32.74 -18.43 -2.25
N VAL A 663 32.06 -19.04 -1.27
CA VAL A 663 31.46 -18.35 -0.13
C VAL A 663 32.02 -19.03 1.11
#